data_AF-A0AA38L328-F1
#
_entry.id   AF-A0AA38L328-F1
#
_cell.length_a   1.000
_cell.length_b   1.000
_cell.length_c   1.000
_cell.angle_alpha   90.00
_cell.angle_beta   90.00
_cell.angle_gamma   90.00
#
_symmetry.space_group_name_H-M   'P 1'
#
loop_
_entity.id
_entity.type
_entity.pdbx_description
1 polymer ?
#
loop_
_entity_poly.entity_id
_entity_poly.type
_entity_poly.pdbx_seq_one_letter_code
_entity_poly.pdbx_strand_id
1 'polypeptide(L)'
;MSRSLLLLLGRHSVQSLVPATLISQIESLLENHKIQHAADLADQERRRQLYGGVNVDEAEAEQLQYIYQRIGFQCFGETLFEDAGKHLFEGGLDPRVLVSYYPHLRGALNTADDTINMFAGVAEHMPPESSVEDIIAANLVRNYSPHLSPNTREAPSTSELRKILLIAAEDMLEDFLRKCRTRRVLEGQGGGGQTISSNREDEYAAVDTVLVKLFARSEKTRDLYALLHEPHHIVVPEVEPILIENGQYNALCELFQQAGDHENLLDVWSKLITGEWSDEDVSDPVVTMVTYLTNLNERPDKSSTFAQITQKWALWLMHEKRAPEQGLQLLISSRPAPTRVSGKRSTRHQNSKSIPDFGAQSETEDQNLLLRIREVNPTAALQYLEYLILQRRNQSRGIHMEYAMACIDELIHYLHNGEGIEKLWRAKASSYFSSSLSSSSPVPASAASTSTSTPLPFISYFASTTPDSPSKRARLKNLLFLQASGLYDVNAVKHRILSALKGKEAIKGKHKPLLSFELAILESKLGNHRAVLECLVRDVGDGVSAEAYCAVNNGPGSNGGRQVISTRLCRIIADTTEGLRGWKDVVIATAETEISNEALVQMLLEVYMSVDDEEKHSNGKIGQQQLQQLQVARLLNSQGVHLDVCDVIQTFPSSWPLHLLSSFITRSCRRTLHASHEGQITKMLSLAQNWEVKERTWAVLREEGFLVEEEAEGGEETKEAEAADTILNEKIALSSLDPPSVDVFSDHKSE
;
A
#
# COMPACT_ATOMS: atom_id res chain seq x y z
N MET A 1 46.80 -33.08 -48.28
CA MET A 1 47.88 -33.98 -48.78
C MET A 1 48.32 -33.51 -50.17
N SER A 2 49.58 -33.14 -50.35
CA SER A 2 50.10 -32.71 -51.65
C SER A 2 50.26 -33.90 -52.61
N ARG A 3 49.55 -33.89 -53.75
CA ARG A 3 49.74 -34.88 -54.81
C ARG A 3 50.99 -34.55 -55.63
N SER A 4 52.01 -35.38 -55.53
CA SER A 4 53.21 -35.28 -56.38
C SER A 4 52.91 -35.83 -57.77
N LEU A 5 53.04 -34.98 -58.80
CA LEU A 5 52.88 -35.39 -60.20
C LEU A 5 54.16 -35.96 -60.81
N LEU A 6 55.33 -35.79 -60.15
CA LEU A 6 56.62 -36.18 -60.69
C LEU A 6 57.50 -36.84 -59.62
N LEU A 7 57.81 -38.12 -59.82
CA LEU A 7 58.73 -38.91 -59.00
C LEU A 7 60.04 -39.11 -59.77
N LEU A 8 61.15 -38.67 -59.19
CA LEU A 8 62.51 -38.85 -59.68
C LEU A 8 63.14 -40.06 -58.97
N LEU A 9 63.29 -41.17 -59.69
CA LEU A 9 63.90 -42.40 -59.19
C LEU A 9 65.39 -42.46 -59.55
N GLY A 10 66.25 -42.40 -58.53
CA GLY A 10 67.68 -42.69 -58.63
C GLY A 10 68.01 -44.11 -58.13
N ARG A 11 69.23 -44.60 -58.39
CA ARG A 11 69.67 -45.97 -58.00
C ARG A 11 69.58 -46.25 -56.50
N HIS A 12 69.60 -45.22 -55.65
CA HIS A 12 69.54 -45.35 -54.18
C HIS A 12 68.57 -44.36 -53.51
N SER A 13 67.72 -43.65 -54.27
CA SER A 13 66.81 -42.66 -53.70
C SER A 13 65.57 -42.44 -54.58
N VAL A 14 64.42 -42.26 -53.93
CA VAL A 14 63.21 -41.73 -54.58
C VAL A 14 63.07 -40.28 -54.12
N GLN A 15 63.18 -39.35 -55.06
CA GLN A 15 62.90 -37.93 -54.84
C GLN A 15 61.56 -37.59 -55.48
N SER A 16 60.81 -36.66 -54.91
CA SER A 16 59.51 -36.25 -55.41
C SER A 16 59.48 -34.75 -55.54
N LEU A 17 59.12 -34.23 -56.73
CA LEU A 17 58.90 -32.79 -56.87
C LEU A 17 57.47 -32.50 -56.41
N VAL A 18 57.36 -32.04 -55.16
CA VAL A 18 56.09 -31.63 -54.56
C VAL A 18 55.89 -30.14 -54.90
N PRO A 19 54.77 -29.75 -55.54
CA PRO A 19 54.47 -28.34 -55.70
C PRO A 19 54.38 -27.70 -54.30
N ALA A 20 54.97 -26.50 -54.14
CA ALA A 20 54.94 -25.80 -52.86
C ALA A 20 53.48 -25.67 -52.40
N THR A 21 53.20 -26.07 -51.16
CA THR A 21 51.85 -25.98 -50.61
C THR A 21 51.43 -24.51 -50.50
N LEU A 22 50.13 -24.24 -50.58
CA LEU A 22 49.60 -22.89 -50.42
C LEU A 22 50.09 -22.23 -49.12
N ILE A 23 50.15 -23.00 -48.02
CA ILE A 23 50.69 -22.54 -46.73
C ILE A 23 52.16 -22.11 -46.88
N SER A 24 53.02 -22.95 -47.46
CA SER A 24 54.45 -22.62 -47.61
C SER A 24 54.69 -21.42 -48.54
N GLN A 25 53.88 -21.26 -49.59
CA GLN A 25 53.95 -20.10 -50.46
C GLN A 25 53.57 -18.82 -49.71
N ILE A 26 52.50 -18.87 -48.92
CA ILE A 26 52.02 -17.72 -48.14
C ILE A 26 52.99 -17.39 -47.01
N GLU A 27 53.50 -18.37 -46.27
CA GLU A 27 54.50 -18.15 -45.22
C GLU A 27 55.76 -17.49 -45.80
N SER A 28 56.25 -17.96 -46.94
CA SER A 28 57.38 -17.32 -47.63
C SER A 28 57.06 -15.87 -48.06
N LEU A 29 55.83 -15.57 -48.47
CA LEU A 29 55.43 -14.20 -48.80
C LEU A 29 55.32 -13.31 -47.56
N LEU A 30 54.83 -13.84 -46.44
CA LEU A 30 54.73 -13.14 -45.16
C LEU A 30 56.11 -12.85 -44.57
N GLU A 31 57.04 -13.82 -44.60
CA GLU A 31 58.45 -13.62 -44.19
C GLU A 31 59.15 -12.52 -45.00
N ASN A 32 58.75 -12.33 -46.26
CA ASN A 32 59.26 -11.30 -47.15
C ASN A 32 58.48 -9.97 -47.06
N HIS A 33 57.58 -9.80 -46.08
CA HIS A 33 56.73 -8.62 -45.90
C HIS A 33 55.84 -8.28 -47.12
N LYS A 34 55.47 -9.28 -47.93
CA LYS A 34 54.60 -9.13 -49.11
C LYS A 34 53.15 -9.51 -48.81
N ILE A 35 52.56 -8.81 -47.85
CA ILE A 35 51.23 -9.12 -47.30
C ILE A 35 50.13 -9.10 -48.37
N GLN A 36 50.10 -8.08 -49.23
CA GLN A 36 49.06 -7.95 -50.27
C GLN A 36 49.05 -9.13 -51.24
N HIS A 37 50.24 -9.59 -51.68
CA HIS A 37 50.34 -10.75 -52.56
C HIS A 37 49.90 -12.05 -51.87
N ALA A 38 50.15 -12.18 -50.56
CA ALA A 38 49.65 -13.31 -49.78
C ALA A 38 48.12 -13.28 -49.66
N ALA A 39 47.54 -12.12 -49.40
CA ALA A 39 46.09 -11.92 -49.33
C ALA A 39 45.40 -12.19 -50.68
N ASP A 40 45.97 -11.71 -51.79
CA ASP A 40 45.44 -11.95 -53.14
C ASP A 40 45.41 -13.45 -53.49
N LEU A 41 46.43 -14.20 -53.10
CA LEU A 41 46.47 -15.66 -53.30
C LEU A 41 45.43 -16.38 -52.44
N ALA A 42 45.25 -15.98 -51.18
CA ALA A 42 44.22 -16.53 -50.31
C ALA A 42 42.81 -16.26 -50.85
N ASP A 43 42.55 -15.03 -51.31
CA ASP A 43 41.27 -14.62 -51.90
C ASP A 43 40.98 -15.35 -53.21
N GLN A 44 41.99 -15.60 -54.04
CA GLN A 44 41.85 -16.39 -55.27
C GLN A 44 41.40 -17.82 -54.96
N GLU A 45 42.02 -18.48 -53.97
CA GLU A 45 41.63 -19.83 -53.56
C GLU A 45 40.23 -19.85 -52.93
N ARG A 46 39.88 -18.84 -52.12
CA ARG A 46 38.52 -18.72 -51.56
C ARG A 46 37.45 -18.54 -52.64
N ARG A 47 37.69 -17.68 -53.64
CA ARG A 47 36.77 -17.49 -54.78
C ARG A 47 36.66 -18.77 -55.60
N ARG A 48 37.77 -19.49 -55.81
CA ARG A 48 37.77 -20.77 -56.50
C ARG A 48 36.90 -21.81 -55.76
N GLN A 49 36.95 -21.87 -54.44
CA GLN A 49 36.09 -22.74 -53.64
C GLN A 49 34.60 -22.37 -53.75
N LEU A 50 34.27 -21.08 -53.72
CA LEU A 50 32.87 -20.60 -53.78
C LEU A 50 32.22 -20.76 -55.17
N TYR A 51 32.94 -20.48 -56.25
CA TYR A 51 32.39 -20.49 -57.62
C TYR A 51 32.75 -21.74 -58.43
N GLY A 52 33.64 -22.59 -57.93
CA GLY A 52 34.15 -23.76 -58.64
C GLY A 52 33.22 -24.97 -58.65
N GLY A 53 32.08 -24.95 -57.96
CA GLY A 53 31.15 -26.09 -57.86
C GLY A 53 31.75 -27.34 -57.21
N VAL A 54 32.88 -27.19 -56.50
CA VAL A 54 33.58 -28.26 -55.76
C VAL A 54 33.03 -28.29 -54.34
N ASN A 55 32.66 -29.48 -53.84
CA ASN A 55 32.33 -29.64 -52.43
C ASN A 55 33.56 -29.23 -51.59
N VAL A 56 33.41 -28.19 -50.77
CA VAL A 56 34.47 -27.69 -49.90
C VAL A 56 34.83 -28.79 -48.90
N ASP A 57 36.05 -29.31 -48.99
CA ASP A 57 36.60 -30.24 -48.02
C ASP A 57 36.88 -29.49 -46.71
N GLU A 58 36.57 -30.10 -45.57
CA GLU A 58 36.72 -29.48 -44.25
C GLU A 58 38.20 -29.09 -44.00
N ALA A 59 39.12 -29.93 -44.48
CA ALA A 59 40.56 -29.65 -44.41
C ALA A 59 41.00 -28.44 -45.28
N GLU A 60 40.33 -28.18 -46.40
CA GLU A 60 40.63 -27.01 -47.23
C GLU A 60 40.06 -25.72 -46.62
N ALA A 61 38.94 -25.81 -45.91
CA ALA A 61 38.38 -24.70 -45.13
C ALA A 61 39.25 -24.36 -43.91
N GLU A 62 39.70 -25.37 -43.14
CA GLU A 62 40.65 -25.19 -42.04
C GLU A 62 41.99 -24.58 -42.53
N GLN A 63 42.47 -25.02 -43.70
CA GLN A 63 43.67 -24.47 -44.31
C GLN A 63 43.52 -22.97 -44.62
N LEU A 64 42.37 -22.54 -45.16
CA LEU A 64 42.11 -21.11 -45.39
C LEU A 64 41.95 -20.34 -44.08
N GLN A 65 41.32 -20.91 -43.05
CA GLN A 65 41.24 -20.28 -41.72
C GLN A 65 42.62 -19.99 -41.16
N TYR A 66 43.52 -20.98 -41.18
CA TYR A 66 44.91 -20.82 -40.78
C TYR A 66 45.60 -19.68 -41.55
N ILE A 67 45.46 -19.66 -42.87
CA ILE A 67 46.09 -18.65 -43.74
C ILE A 67 45.61 -17.25 -43.41
N TYR A 68 44.29 -17.04 -43.30
CA TYR A 68 43.73 -15.73 -42.98
C TYR A 68 44.11 -15.27 -41.56
N GLN A 69 44.18 -16.17 -40.57
CA GLN A 69 44.69 -15.85 -39.24
C GLN A 69 46.17 -15.42 -39.28
N ARG A 70 47.03 -16.12 -40.04
CA ARG A 70 48.46 -15.76 -40.21
C ARG A 70 48.62 -14.39 -40.87
N ILE A 71 47.89 -14.12 -41.95
CA ILE A 71 47.90 -12.82 -42.63
C ILE A 71 47.42 -11.73 -41.67
N GLY A 72 46.32 -11.98 -40.95
CA GLY A 72 45.74 -11.03 -40.01
C GLY A 72 46.70 -10.65 -38.87
N PHE A 73 47.37 -11.61 -38.24
CA PHE A 73 48.37 -11.31 -37.20
C PHE A 73 49.63 -10.61 -37.75
N GLN A 74 50.03 -10.90 -38.99
CA GLN A 74 51.11 -10.14 -39.64
C GLN A 74 50.71 -8.67 -39.86
N CYS A 75 49.51 -8.42 -40.40
CA CYS A 75 48.95 -7.06 -40.53
C CYS A 75 48.88 -6.35 -39.17
N PHE A 76 48.45 -7.07 -38.13
CA PHE A 76 48.32 -6.54 -36.77
C PHE A 76 49.68 -6.10 -36.19
N GLY A 77 50.72 -6.93 -36.33
CA GLY A 77 52.09 -6.56 -35.92
C GLY A 77 52.68 -5.40 -36.74
N GLU A 78 52.28 -5.27 -38.00
CA GLU A 78 52.67 -4.17 -38.88
C GLU A 78 51.81 -2.92 -38.73
N THR A 79 50.88 -2.88 -37.77
CA THR A 79 49.94 -1.77 -37.49
C THR A 79 48.95 -1.44 -38.63
N LEU A 80 48.72 -2.40 -39.53
CA LEU A 80 47.69 -2.34 -40.57
C LEU A 80 46.35 -2.86 -40.02
N PHE A 81 45.75 -2.10 -39.11
CA PHE A 81 44.61 -2.57 -38.32
C PHE A 81 43.37 -2.92 -39.17
N GLU A 82 42.98 -2.07 -40.12
CA GLU A 82 41.79 -2.34 -40.97
C GLU A 82 41.86 -3.71 -41.67
N ASP A 83 42.99 -3.98 -42.33
CA ASP A 83 43.23 -5.26 -43.02
C ASP A 83 43.38 -6.42 -42.03
N ALA A 84 44.00 -6.18 -40.87
CA ALA A 84 44.13 -7.17 -39.81
C ALA A 84 42.75 -7.65 -39.33
N GLY A 85 41.85 -6.73 -38.96
CA GLY A 85 40.52 -7.07 -38.49
C GLY A 85 39.69 -7.83 -39.53
N LYS A 86 39.79 -7.44 -40.80
CA LYS A 86 39.14 -8.15 -41.90
C LYS A 86 39.62 -9.60 -42.01
N HIS A 87 40.93 -9.82 -42.11
CA HIS A 87 41.48 -11.15 -42.30
C HIS A 87 41.33 -12.03 -41.05
N LEU A 88 41.47 -11.49 -39.84
CA LEU A 88 41.20 -12.24 -38.61
C LEU A 88 39.73 -12.71 -38.53
N PHE A 89 38.79 -11.88 -38.98
CA PHE A 89 37.36 -12.25 -39.01
C PHE A 89 37.09 -13.36 -40.03
N GLU A 90 37.66 -13.23 -41.23
CA GLU A 90 37.57 -14.25 -42.30
C GLU A 90 38.22 -15.58 -41.89
N GLY A 91 39.31 -15.50 -41.12
CA GLY A 91 40.00 -16.65 -40.54
C GLY A 91 39.28 -17.29 -39.36
N GLY A 92 38.15 -16.74 -38.91
CA GLY A 92 37.39 -17.30 -37.79
C GLY A 92 38.13 -17.27 -36.46
N LEU A 93 38.95 -16.23 -36.21
CA LEU A 93 39.66 -16.08 -34.95
C LEU A 93 38.67 -15.98 -33.77
N ASP A 94 38.98 -16.66 -32.66
CA ASP A 94 38.27 -16.49 -31.39
C ASP A 94 38.46 -15.03 -30.88
N PRO A 95 37.38 -14.26 -30.70
CA PRO A 95 37.44 -12.87 -30.23
C PRO A 95 38.25 -12.65 -28.95
N ARG A 96 38.26 -13.63 -28.03
CA ARG A 96 38.99 -13.52 -26.75
C ARG A 96 40.49 -13.37 -26.94
N VAL A 97 41.03 -13.90 -28.04
CA VAL A 97 42.44 -13.77 -28.40
C VAL A 97 42.75 -12.32 -28.77
N LEU A 98 41.94 -11.71 -29.61
CA LEU A 98 42.16 -10.32 -30.03
C LEU A 98 41.95 -9.36 -28.85
N VAL A 99 40.89 -9.58 -28.05
CA VAL A 99 40.62 -8.82 -26.82
C VAL A 99 41.77 -8.91 -25.81
N SER A 100 42.54 -10.00 -25.80
CA SER A 100 43.66 -10.16 -24.87
C SER A 100 44.77 -9.11 -25.03
N TYR A 101 44.91 -8.51 -26.22
CA TYR A 101 45.83 -7.40 -26.49
C TYR A 101 45.32 -6.04 -26.00
N TYR A 102 44.10 -5.97 -25.43
CA TYR A 102 43.49 -4.75 -24.88
C TYR A 102 43.23 -4.93 -23.36
N PRO A 103 44.28 -4.85 -22.51
CA PRO A 103 44.16 -5.11 -21.07
C PRO A 103 43.08 -4.26 -20.37
N HIS A 104 42.89 -3.03 -20.83
CA HIS A 104 41.91 -2.10 -20.27
C HIS A 104 40.44 -2.46 -20.58
N LEU A 105 40.19 -3.30 -21.60
CA LEU A 105 38.86 -3.80 -21.96
C LEU A 105 38.60 -5.20 -21.43
N ARG A 106 39.66 -6.02 -21.33
CA ARG A 106 39.59 -7.43 -20.90
C ARG A 106 39.11 -7.59 -19.45
N GLY A 107 39.66 -6.84 -18.49
CA GLY A 107 39.36 -7.04 -17.06
C GLY A 107 39.50 -8.51 -16.63
N ALA A 108 38.52 -9.05 -15.91
CA ALA A 108 38.48 -10.46 -15.47
C ALA A 108 37.82 -11.43 -16.48
N LEU A 109 37.55 -11.01 -17.73
CA LEU A 109 36.84 -11.82 -18.73
C LEU A 109 37.61 -13.06 -19.20
N ASN A 110 38.95 -13.07 -19.08
CA ASN A 110 39.75 -14.26 -19.34
C ASN A 110 40.60 -14.55 -18.09
N THR A 111 40.35 -15.68 -17.44
CA THR A 111 41.14 -16.19 -16.32
C THR A 111 42.42 -16.87 -16.81
N ALA A 112 43.41 -17.04 -15.92
CA ALA A 112 44.70 -17.61 -16.28
C ALA A 112 44.62 -19.09 -16.74
N ASP A 113 43.51 -19.77 -16.45
CA ASP A 113 43.28 -21.17 -16.76
C ASP A 113 42.52 -21.37 -18.10
N ASP A 114 42.13 -20.28 -18.77
CA ASP A 114 41.37 -20.37 -20.01
C ASP A 114 42.25 -20.82 -21.19
N THR A 115 42.02 -22.05 -21.65
CA THR A 115 42.70 -22.60 -22.82
C THR A 115 41.89 -22.37 -24.08
N ILE A 116 42.44 -21.58 -25.02
CA ILE A 116 41.83 -21.32 -26.33
C ILE A 116 42.43 -22.28 -27.35
N ASN A 117 41.58 -22.95 -28.14
CA ASN A 117 42.04 -23.82 -29.21
C ASN A 117 42.52 -23.00 -30.40
N MET A 118 43.77 -23.21 -30.82
CA MET A 118 44.41 -22.43 -31.88
C MET A 118 45.39 -23.29 -32.68
N PHE A 119 45.55 -22.97 -33.96
CA PHE A 119 46.59 -23.58 -34.78
C PHE A 119 47.99 -23.25 -34.24
N ALA A 120 48.83 -24.27 -34.01
CA ALA A 120 50.17 -24.10 -33.46
C ALA A 120 51.02 -23.08 -34.26
N GLY A 121 50.97 -23.15 -35.60
CA GLY A 121 51.70 -22.21 -36.45
C GLY A 121 51.18 -20.77 -36.39
N VAL A 122 49.91 -20.55 -36.00
CA VAL A 122 49.39 -19.20 -35.72
C VAL A 122 49.93 -18.71 -34.39
N ALA A 123 49.88 -19.54 -33.35
CA ALA A 123 50.38 -19.20 -32.01
C ALA A 123 51.88 -18.86 -31.99
N GLU A 124 52.71 -19.58 -32.77
CA GLU A 124 54.15 -19.31 -32.89
C GLU A 124 54.49 -17.94 -33.49
N HIS A 125 53.57 -17.37 -34.28
CA HIS A 125 53.80 -16.14 -35.03
C HIS A 125 52.86 -15.00 -34.62
N MET A 126 52.25 -15.12 -33.44
CA MET A 126 51.60 -13.98 -32.80
C MET A 126 52.64 -12.91 -32.44
N PRO A 127 52.25 -11.63 -32.43
CA PRO A 127 53.12 -10.59 -31.90
C PRO A 127 53.61 -10.95 -30.48
N PRO A 128 54.92 -10.85 -30.20
CA PRO A 128 55.47 -11.16 -28.88
C PRO A 128 55.07 -10.13 -27.81
N GLU A 129 54.59 -8.96 -28.22
CA GLU A 129 54.16 -7.89 -27.31
C GLU A 129 52.85 -8.22 -26.59
N SER A 130 52.72 -7.76 -25.34
CA SER A 130 51.57 -8.06 -24.48
C SER A 130 50.33 -7.18 -24.73
N SER A 131 50.47 -6.05 -25.41
CA SER A 131 49.37 -5.10 -25.64
C SER A 131 49.48 -4.41 -26.99
N VAL A 132 48.35 -3.90 -27.50
CA VAL A 132 48.33 -3.11 -28.74
C VAL A 132 49.19 -1.85 -28.62
N GLU A 133 49.22 -1.23 -27.44
CA GLU A 133 50.09 -0.09 -27.19
C GLU A 133 51.57 -0.44 -27.35
N ASP A 134 51.98 -1.63 -26.89
CA ASP A 134 53.34 -2.13 -27.02
C ASP A 134 53.66 -2.48 -28.48
N ILE A 135 52.73 -3.08 -29.22
CA ILE A 135 52.88 -3.37 -30.67
C ILE A 135 53.11 -2.07 -31.44
N ILE A 136 52.27 -1.06 -31.21
CA ILE A 136 52.40 0.25 -31.84
C ILE A 136 53.75 0.89 -31.46
N ALA A 137 54.13 0.83 -30.18
CA ALA A 137 55.39 1.39 -29.72
C ALA A 137 56.61 0.67 -30.33
N ALA A 138 56.58 -0.65 -30.46
CA ALA A 138 57.64 -1.45 -31.08
C ALA A 138 57.77 -1.13 -32.58
N ASN A 139 56.65 -1.04 -33.29
CA ASN A 139 56.61 -0.68 -34.71
C ASN A 139 57.15 0.73 -34.96
N LEU A 140 56.73 1.70 -34.14
CA LEU A 140 57.24 3.08 -34.17
C LEU A 140 58.76 3.14 -33.94
N VAL A 141 59.26 2.40 -32.96
CA VAL A 141 60.71 2.32 -32.70
C VAL A 141 61.44 1.69 -33.89
N ARG A 142 60.90 0.61 -34.47
CA ARG A 142 61.51 -0.08 -35.63
C ARG A 142 61.65 0.81 -36.86
N ASN A 143 60.64 1.64 -37.13
CA ASN A 143 60.58 2.43 -38.36
C ASN A 143 61.20 3.82 -38.23
N TYR A 144 61.27 4.38 -37.00
CA TYR A 144 61.62 5.79 -36.79
C TYR A 144 62.74 6.06 -35.77
N SER A 145 63.20 5.05 -35.01
CA SER A 145 64.35 5.20 -34.11
C SER A 145 65.68 5.06 -34.87
N PRO A 146 66.73 5.85 -34.54
CA PRO A 146 66.82 6.91 -33.53
C PRO A 146 66.56 8.32 -34.09
N HIS A 147 65.86 8.44 -35.21
CA HIS A 147 65.86 9.66 -36.05
C HIS A 147 64.92 10.78 -35.57
N LEU A 148 64.22 10.61 -34.44
CA LEU A 148 63.38 11.64 -33.81
C LEU A 148 63.91 12.06 -32.44
N SER A 149 63.98 13.38 -32.20
CA SER A 149 64.33 13.99 -30.91
C SER A 149 63.08 14.41 -30.12
N PRO A 150 63.05 14.36 -28.78
CA PRO A 150 64.12 13.88 -27.88
C PRO A 150 64.22 12.34 -27.80
N ASN A 151 63.11 11.61 -28.00
CA ASN A 151 63.05 10.14 -28.11
C ASN A 151 61.83 9.77 -28.98
N THR A 152 61.91 8.70 -29.78
CA THR A 152 60.80 8.20 -30.65
C THR A 152 59.50 7.88 -29.89
N ARG A 153 59.56 7.71 -28.56
CA ARG A 153 58.38 7.50 -27.70
C ARG A 153 57.70 8.78 -27.22
N GLU A 154 58.46 9.87 -27.12
CA GLU A 154 58.03 11.13 -26.48
C GLU A 154 57.94 12.29 -27.47
N ALA A 155 58.42 12.11 -28.71
CA ALA A 155 58.31 13.14 -29.72
C ALA A 155 56.82 13.42 -30.06
N PRO A 156 56.45 14.70 -30.25
CA PRO A 156 55.05 15.09 -30.41
C PRO A 156 54.39 14.44 -31.63
N SER A 157 55.09 14.37 -32.76
CA SER A 157 54.59 13.72 -33.99
C SER A 157 54.33 12.22 -33.82
N THR A 158 55.22 11.51 -33.12
CA THR A 158 55.01 10.08 -32.80
C THR A 158 53.93 9.87 -31.76
N SER A 159 53.71 10.84 -30.87
CA SER A 159 52.61 10.78 -29.89
C SER A 159 51.24 10.97 -30.54
N GLU A 160 51.12 11.86 -31.54
CA GLU A 160 49.91 12.03 -32.33
C GLU A 160 49.64 10.80 -33.19
N LEU A 161 50.68 10.28 -33.87
CA LEU A 161 50.55 9.06 -34.66
C LEU A 161 50.16 7.86 -33.80
N ARG A 162 50.73 7.72 -32.59
CA ARG A 162 50.32 6.68 -31.63
C ARG A 162 48.85 6.80 -31.27
N LYS A 163 48.33 8.01 -31.02
CA LYS A 163 46.90 8.22 -30.74
C LYS A 163 46.03 7.79 -31.92
N ILE A 164 46.40 8.17 -33.15
CA ILE A 164 45.67 7.79 -34.36
C ILE A 164 45.66 6.27 -34.55
N LEU A 165 46.82 5.62 -34.36
CA LEU A 165 46.92 4.16 -34.46
C LEU A 165 46.12 3.45 -33.36
N LEU A 166 46.04 4.01 -32.15
CA LEU A 166 45.20 3.46 -31.09
C LEU A 166 43.71 3.57 -31.43
N ILE A 167 43.26 4.72 -31.96
CA ILE A 167 41.89 4.89 -32.44
C ILE A 167 41.60 3.87 -33.54
N ALA A 168 42.48 3.73 -34.54
CA ALA A 168 42.33 2.77 -35.62
C ALA A 168 42.29 1.31 -35.12
N ALA A 169 43.04 0.99 -34.07
CA ALA A 169 43.01 -0.34 -33.45
C ALA A 169 41.72 -0.57 -32.64
N GLU A 170 41.19 0.43 -31.96
CA GLU A 170 39.90 0.35 -31.26
C GLU A 170 38.73 0.24 -32.25
N ASP A 171 38.72 1.03 -33.33
CA ASP A 171 37.72 0.97 -34.40
C ASP A 171 37.72 -0.41 -35.09
N MET A 172 38.91 -0.95 -35.36
CA MET A 172 39.08 -2.30 -35.90
C MET A 172 38.49 -3.37 -34.96
N LEU A 173 38.76 -3.26 -33.65
CA LEU A 173 38.23 -4.18 -32.65
C LEU A 173 36.70 -4.09 -32.60
N GLU A 174 36.15 -2.87 -32.58
CA GLU A 174 34.70 -2.65 -32.61
C GLU A 174 34.05 -3.31 -33.84
N ASP A 175 34.59 -3.05 -35.04
CA ASP A 175 34.08 -3.61 -36.29
C ASP A 175 34.19 -5.14 -36.32
N PHE A 176 35.30 -5.69 -35.84
CA PHE A 176 35.51 -7.12 -35.72
C PHE A 176 34.45 -7.76 -34.81
N LEU A 177 34.23 -7.18 -33.62
CA LEU A 177 33.26 -7.69 -32.65
C LEU A 177 31.81 -7.56 -33.14
N ARG A 178 31.45 -6.44 -33.80
CA ARG A 178 30.13 -6.26 -34.43
C ARG A 178 29.88 -7.34 -35.49
N LYS A 179 30.88 -7.65 -36.33
CA LYS A 179 30.79 -8.72 -37.33
C LYS A 179 30.66 -10.11 -36.67
N CYS A 180 31.40 -10.39 -35.60
CA CYS A 180 31.24 -11.62 -34.82
C CYS A 180 29.83 -11.77 -34.24
N ARG A 181 29.28 -10.69 -33.67
CA ARG A 181 27.90 -10.66 -33.16
C ARG A 181 26.87 -10.89 -34.27
N THR A 182 27.07 -10.29 -35.44
CA THR A 182 26.18 -10.46 -36.60
C THR A 182 26.22 -11.90 -37.13
N ARG A 183 27.42 -12.48 -37.22
CA ARG A 183 27.62 -13.89 -37.61
C ARG A 183 26.89 -14.84 -36.65
N ARG A 184 27.02 -14.61 -35.35
CA ARG A 184 26.29 -15.36 -34.30
C ARG A 184 24.77 -15.32 -34.51
N VAL A 185 24.20 -14.14 -34.76
CA VAL A 185 22.73 -14.00 -34.98
C VAL A 185 22.28 -14.80 -36.21
N LEU A 186 23.05 -14.76 -37.30
CA LEU A 186 22.76 -15.52 -38.52
C LEU A 186 22.86 -17.04 -38.30
N GLU A 187 23.86 -17.50 -37.56
CA GLU A 187 24.04 -18.91 -37.21
C GLU A 187 22.92 -19.43 -36.30
N GLY A 188 22.47 -18.60 -35.34
CA GLY A 188 21.37 -18.92 -34.42
C GLY A 188 19.99 -19.03 -35.09
N GLN A 189 19.76 -18.33 -36.20
CA GLN A 189 18.51 -18.44 -36.98
C GLN A 189 18.44 -19.71 -37.85
N GLY A 190 19.57 -20.41 -38.03
CA GLY A 190 19.73 -21.60 -38.88
C GLY A 190 19.16 -22.92 -38.33
N GLY A 191 18.31 -22.91 -37.29
CA GLY A 191 17.49 -24.06 -36.90
C GLY A 191 18.21 -25.28 -36.32
N GLY A 192 19.47 -25.17 -35.89
CA GLY A 192 20.18 -26.24 -35.19
C GLY A 192 20.13 -26.06 -33.68
N GLY A 193 19.16 -26.68 -33.01
CA GLY A 193 19.07 -26.72 -31.54
C GLY A 193 20.16 -27.56 -30.89
N GLN A 194 21.43 -27.17 -31.06
CA GLN A 194 22.56 -27.70 -30.29
C GLN A 194 22.71 -26.86 -29.03
N THR A 195 22.78 -27.53 -27.87
CA THR A 195 23.21 -26.93 -26.60
C THR A 195 24.54 -26.21 -26.81
N ILE A 196 24.57 -24.91 -26.51
CA ILE A 196 25.76 -24.06 -26.61
C ILE A 196 26.82 -24.67 -25.69
N SER A 197 28.04 -24.88 -26.20
CA SER A 197 29.16 -25.30 -25.34
C SER A 197 29.59 -24.15 -24.43
N SER A 198 30.06 -24.43 -23.22
CA SER A 198 30.53 -23.41 -22.27
C SER A 198 31.53 -22.43 -22.91
N ASN A 199 32.46 -22.95 -23.73
CA ASN A 199 33.43 -22.12 -24.46
C ASN A 199 32.79 -21.08 -25.40
N ARG A 200 31.60 -21.35 -25.94
CA ARG A 200 30.86 -20.40 -26.80
C ARG A 200 30.10 -19.36 -25.96
N GLU A 201 29.63 -19.72 -24.77
CA GLU A 201 29.02 -18.75 -23.85
C GLU A 201 30.05 -17.72 -23.38
N ASP A 202 31.26 -18.18 -23.05
CA ASP A 202 32.38 -17.29 -22.67
C ASP A 202 32.83 -16.41 -23.85
N GLU A 203 32.83 -16.94 -25.07
CA GLU A 203 33.09 -16.18 -26.30
C GLU A 203 32.04 -15.05 -26.46
N TYR A 204 30.76 -15.39 -26.33
CA TYR A 204 29.66 -14.43 -26.44
C TYR A 204 29.70 -13.38 -25.34
N ALA A 205 30.04 -13.78 -24.12
CA ALA A 205 30.16 -12.88 -23.00
C ALA A 205 31.31 -11.89 -23.19
N ALA A 206 32.46 -12.34 -23.70
CA ALA A 206 33.57 -11.46 -24.03
C ALA A 206 33.19 -10.45 -25.12
N VAL A 207 32.50 -10.89 -26.17
CA VAL A 207 32.07 -10.00 -27.27
C VAL A 207 31.09 -8.93 -26.78
N ASP A 208 29.99 -9.34 -26.13
CA ASP A 208 28.94 -8.41 -25.71
C ASP A 208 29.45 -7.44 -24.63
N THR A 209 30.26 -7.94 -23.66
CA THR A 209 30.82 -7.10 -22.59
C THR A 209 31.81 -6.07 -23.13
N VAL A 210 32.73 -6.46 -24.01
CA VAL A 210 33.73 -5.53 -24.58
C VAL A 210 33.07 -4.50 -25.49
N LEU A 211 32.06 -4.88 -26.28
CA LEU A 211 31.29 -3.94 -27.10
C LEU A 211 30.63 -2.85 -26.25
N VAL A 212 30.05 -3.21 -25.09
CA VAL A 212 29.48 -2.20 -24.18
C VAL A 212 30.55 -1.27 -23.63
N LYS A 213 31.72 -1.80 -23.22
CA LYS A 213 32.84 -0.96 -22.77
C LYS A 213 33.29 0.03 -23.86
N LEU A 214 33.34 -0.41 -25.12
CA LEU A 214 33.68 0.43 -26.26
C LEU A 214 32.60 1.49 -26.55
N PHE A 215 31.31 1.12 -26.54
CA PHE A 215 30.21 2.07 -26.77
C PHE A 215 30.09 3.10 -25.65
N ALA A 216 30.37 2.72 -24.41
CA ALA A 216 30.39 3.63 -23.28
C ALA A 216 31.49 4.69 -23.42
N ARG A 217 32.71 4.26 -23.75
CA ARG A 217 33.88 5.16 -23.94
C ARG A 217 33.77 6.04 -25.18
N SER A 218 33.14 5.54 -26.24
CA SER A 218 32.93 6.28 -27.50
C SER A 218 31.64 7.12 -27.51
N GLU A 219 30.90 7.17 -26.39
CA GLU A 219 29.64 7.90 -26.23
C GLU A 219 28.56 7.52 -27.29
N LYS A 220 28.62 6.31 -27.86
CA LYS A 220 27.66 5.79 -28.85
C LYS A 220 26.38 5.27 -28.16
N THR A 221 25.62 6.17 -27.53
CA THR A 221 24.43 5.83 -26.72
C THR A 221 23.37 5.02 -27.49
N ARG A 222 23.13 5.34 -28.76
CA ARG A 222 22.15 4.62 -29.60
C ARG A 222 22.51 3.16 -29.80
N ASP A 223 23.79 2.88 -30.07
CA ASP A 223 24.28 1.52 -30.30
C ASP A 223 24.33 0.73 -28.99
N LEU A 224 24.60 1.41 -27.87
CA LEU A 224 24.51 0.83 -26.53
C LEU A 224 23.11 0.35 -26.21
N TYR A 225 22.08 1.21 -26.32
CA TYR A 225 20.70 0.79 -26.05
C TYR A 225 20.20 -0.27 -27.04
N ALA A 226 20.60 -0.19 -28.32
CA ALA A 226 20.29 -1.24 -29.29
C ALA A 226 20.85 -2.60 -28.86
N LEU A 227 22.06 -2.63 -28.30
CA LEU A 227 22.67 -3.84 -27.77
C LEU A 227 21.95 -4.35 -26.51
N LEU A 228 21.54 -3.47 -25.59
CA LEU A 228 20.83 -3.80 -24.35
C LEU A 228 19.41 -4.34 -24.56
N HIS A 229 18.73 -3.93 -25.64
CA HIS A 229 17.39 -4.43 -25.98
C HIS A 229 17.42 -5.78 -26.70
N GLU A 230 18.57 -6.19 -27.22
CA GLU A 230 18.80 -7.48 -27.86
C GLU A 230 19.25 -8.55 -26.85
N PRO A 231 19.05 -9.86 -27.12
CA PRO A 231 19.56 -10.91 -26.25
C PRO A 231 21.10 -10.88 -26.22
N HIS A 232 21.64 -10.57 -25.05
CA HIS A 232 23.08 -10.36 -24.81
C HIS A 232 23.58 -11.20 -23.62
N HIS A 233 24.89 -11.44 -23.54
CA HIS A 233 25.55 -12.23 -22.48
C HIS A 233 26.51 -11.36 -21.65
N ILE A 234 26.03 -10.21 -21.17
CA ILE A 234 26.90 -9.22 -20.51
C ILE A 234 27.29 -9.65 -19.09
N VAL A 235 28.57 -9.49 -18.76
CA VAL A 235 29.08 -9.62 -17.39
C VAL A 235 28.98 -8.26 -16.68
N VAL A 236 27.93 -8.08 -15.88
CA VAL A 236 27.59 -6.80 -15.22
C VAL A 236 28.72 -6.20 -14.36
N PRO A 237 29.44 -6.97 -13.51
CA PRO A 237 30.51 -6.41 -12.67
C PRO A 237 31.65 -5.76 -13.44
N GLU A 238 31.91 -6.21 -14.66
CA GLU A 238 32.97 -5.69 -15.53
C GLU A 238 32.59 -4.38 -16.21
N VAL A 239 31.29 -4.17 -16.45
CA VAL A 239 30.76 -3.01 -17.16
C VAL A 239 30.44 -1.86 -16.21
N GLU A 240 30.02 -2.18 -14.98
CA GLU A 240 29.65 -1.21 -13.94
C GLU A 240 30.64 -0.04 -13.78
N PRO A 241 31.96 -0.25 -13.56
CA PRO A 241 32.88 0.88 -13.34
C PRO A 241 32.97 1.81 -14.56
N ILE A 242 32.89 1.25 -15.77
CA ILE A 242 33.06 2.00 -17.01
C ILE A 242 31.80 2.82 -17.32
N LEU A 243 30.61 2.31 -17.01
CA LEU A 243 29.37 3.08 -17.15
C LEU A 243 29.30 4.23 -16.13
N ILE A 244 29.80 4.02 -14.91
CA ILE A 244 29.87 5.07 -13.88
C ILE A 244 30.86 6.16 -14.28
N GLU A 245 32.06 5.79 -14.77
CA GLU A 245 33.06 6.76 -15.24
C GLU A 245 32.55 7.65 -16.39
N ASN A 246 31.76 7.07 -17.31
CA ASN A 246 31.20 7.78 -18.46
C ASN A 246 29.83 8.43 -18.17
N GLY A 247 29.29 8.32 -16.95
CA GLY A 247 28.03 8.95 -16.55
C GLY A 247 26.76 8.37 -17.19
N GLN A 248 26.82 7.15 -17.72
CA GLN A 248 25.69 6.47 -18.38
C GLN A 248 24.91 5.60 -17.37
N TYR A 249 24.13 6.24 -16.49
CA TYR A 249 23.48 5.58 -15.37
C TYR A 249 22.19 4.83 -15.77
N ASN A 250 21.47 5.31 -16.78
CA ASN A 250 20.26 4.66 -17.26
C ASN A 250 20.55 3.27 -17.88
N ALA A 251 21.62 3.16 -18.69
CA ALA A 251 22.10 1.89 -19.22
C ALA A 251 22.45 0.88 -18.10
N LEU A 252 23.06 1.36 -17.01
CA LEU A 252 23.34 0.54 -15.82
C LEU A 252 22.04 0.08 -15.13
N CYS A 253 21.03 0.94 -15.06
CA CYS A 253 19.72 0.59 -14.50
C CYS A 253 19.04 -0.52 -15.32
N GLU A 254 19.06 -0.43 -16.65
CA GLU A 254 18.51 -1.47 -17.53
C GLU A 254 19.23 -2.81 -17.33
N LEU A 255 20.56 -2.79 -17.24
CA LEU A 255 21.37 -3.99 -16.99
C LEU A 255 21.00 -4.65 -15.65
N PHE A 256 20.93 -3.89 -14.56
CA PHE A 256 20.55 -4.45 -13.26
C PHE A 256 19.11 -4.96 -13.24
N GLN A 257 18.18 -4.32 -13.95
CA GLN A 257 16.81 -4.81 -14.07
C GLN A 257 16.73 -6.16 -14.78
N GLN A 258 17.53 -6.34 -15.84
CA GLN A 258 17.58 -7.59 -16.60
C GLN A 258 18.33 -8.70 -15.83
N ALA A 259 19.38 -8.35 -15.08
CA ALA A 259 20.11 -9.28 -14.23
C ALA A 259 19.32 -9.72 -12.98
N GLY A 260 18.33 -8.93 -12.56
CA GLY A 260 17.54 -9.18 -11.34
C GLY A 260 18.21 -8.68 -10.06
N ASP A 261 19.26 -7.88 -10.17
CA ASP A 261 20.01 -7.32 -9.04
C ASP A 261 19.31 -6.06 -8.49
N HIS A 262 18.28 -6.29 -7.67
CA HIS A 262 17.43 -5.22 -7.15
C HIS A 262 18.13 -4.26 -6.17
N GLU A 263 19.08 -4.74 -5.37
CA GLU A 263 19.74 -3.92 -4.35
C GLU A 263 20.63 -2.84 -4.99
N ASN A 264 21.49 -3.25 -5.92
CA ASN A 264 22.39 -2.35 -6.64
C ASN A 264 21.60 -1.35 -7.50
N LEU A 265 20.52 -1.79 -8.16
CA LEU A 265 19.62 -0.89 -8.91
C LEU A 265 19.04 0.23 -8.03
N LEU A 266 18.54 -0.12 -6.85
CA LEU A 266 17.94 0.85 -5.94
C LEU A 266 19.00 1.78 -5.35
N ASP A 267 20.23 1.31 -5.14
CA ASP A 267 21.36 2.15 -4.75
C ASP A 267 21.73 3.16 -5.85
N VAL A 268 21.73 2.77 -7.12
CA VAL A 268 21.93 3.69 -8.26
C VAL A 268 20.84 4.76 -8.30
N TRP A 269 19.57 4.37 -8.22
CA TRP A 269 18.46 5.34 -8.16
C TRP A 269 18.52 6.22 -6.93
N SER A 270 19.01 5.71 -5.79
CA SER A 270 19.19 6.52 -4.59
C SER A 270 20.16 7.67 -4.81
N LYS A 271 21.26 7.43 -5.54
CA LYS A 271 22.29 8.42 -5.89
C LYS A 271 21.81 9.43 -6.93
N LEU A 272 20.97 8.98 -7.87
CA LEU A 272 20.26 9.87 -8.81
C LEU A 272 19.28 10.79 -8.08
N ILE A 273 18.53 10.27 -7.10
CA ILE A 273 17.56 11.05 -6.32
C ILE A 273 18.24 12.02 -5.35
N THR A 274 19.40 11.66 -4.77
CA THR A 274 20.18 12.59 -3.93
C THR A 274 20.90 13.67 -4.74
N GLY A 275 20.89 13.57 -6.08
CA GLY A 275 21.56 14.48 -6.99
C GLY A 275 23.08 14.32 -7.01
N GLU A 276 23.60 13.20 -6.52
CA GLU A 276 25.03 12.86 -6.65
C GLU A 276 25.35 12.50 -8.09
N TRP A 277 24.39 11.87 -8.77
CA TRP A 277 24.45 11.51 -10.19
C TRP A 277 23.32 12.23 -10.94
N SER A 278 23.60 12.65 -12.17
CA SER A 278 22.62 13.27 -13.07
C SER A 278 22.70 12.61 -14.43
N ASP A 279 21.58 12.09 -14.91
CA ASP A 279 21.44 11.50 -16.24
C ASP A 279 20.30 12.23 -16.97
N GLU A 280 20.55 12.69 -18.20
CA GLU A 280 19.53 13.38 -19.02
C GLU A 280 18.43 12.41 -19.48
N ASP A 281 18.72 11.11 -19.54
CA ASP A 281 17.78 10.08 -19.98
C ASP A 281 16.74 9.73 -18.88
N VAL A 282 16.99 10.09 -17.62
CA VAL A 282 16.08 9.81 -16.49
C VAL A 282 15.34 11.08 -16.05
N SER A 283 14.15 11.30 -16.61
CA SER A 283 13.37 12.52 -16.34
C SER A 283 12.81 12.63 -14.90
N ASP A 284 12.42 11.51 -14.27
CA ASP A 284 11.98 11.48 -12.87
C ASP A 284 12.37 10.15 -12.19
N PRO A 285 13.50 10.12 -11.45
CA PRO A 285 14.01 8.90 -10.82
C PRO A 285 13.16 8.42 -9.64
N VAL A 286 12.32 9.28 -9.04
CA VAL A 286 11.50 8.89 -7.88
C VAL A 286 10.30 8.06 -8.34
N VAL A 287 9.62 8.51 -9.41
CA VAL A 287 8.46 7.79 -9.95
C VAL A 287 8.87 6.45 -10.56
N THR A 288 10.00 6.37 -11.26
CA THR A 288 10.52 5.10 -11.79
C THR A 288 10.87 4.11 -10.67
N MET A 289 11.51 4.57 -9.60
CA MET A 289 11.80 3.74 -8.43
C MET A 289 10.53 3.23 -7.74
N VAL A 290 9.54 4.10 -7.53
CA VAL A 290 8.25 3.73 -6.90
C VAL A 290 7.48 2.73 -7.76
N THR A 291 7.36 2.97 -9.06
CA THR A 291 6.67 2.06 -9.99
C THR A 291 7.35 0.69 -10.08
N TYR A 292 8.68 0.66 -10.04
CA TYR A 292 9.43 -0.60 -10.00
C TYR A 292 9.15 -1.39 -8.72
N LEU A 293 9.21 -0.73 -7.56
CA LEU A 293 8.93 -1.36 -6.27
C LEU A 293 7.46 -1.81 -6.14
N THR A 294 6.49 -1.08 -6.71
CA THR A 294 5.09 -1.54 -6.76
C THR A 294 4.96 -2.79 -7.62
N ASN A 295 5.59 -2.83 -8.79
CA ASN A 295 5.57 -3.99 -9.68
C ASN A 295 6.24 -5.21 -9.03
N LEU A 296 7.31 -5.01 -8.25
CA LEU A 296 7.93 -6.09 -7.48
C LEU A 296 7.01 -6.66 -6.40
N ASN A 297 6.22 -5.81 -5.73
CA ASN A 297 5.26 -6.26 -4.71
C ASN A 297 4.02 -6.97 -5.29
N GLU A 298 3.68 -6.69 -6.56
CA GLU A 298 2.56 -7.31 -7.27
C GLU A 298 2.88 -8.69 -7.85
N ARG A 299 4.17 -9.06 -7.94
CA ARG A 299 4.58 -10.39 -8.44
C ARG A 299 4.04 -11.52 -7.55
N PRO A 300 3.63 -12.66 -8.14
CA PRO A 300 3.07 -13.80 -7.41
C PRO A 300 4.08 -14.45 -6.47
N ASP A 301 5.38 -14.34 -6.78
CA ASP A 301 6.51 -14.85 -5.98
C ASP A 301 6.86 -13.89 -4.85
N LYS A 302 5.93 -13.70 -3.91
CA LYS A 302 6.11 -12.84 -2.73
C LYS A 302 7.13 -13.45 -1.78
N SER A 303 8.41 -13.27 -2.07
CA SER A 303 9.48 -13.54 -1.11
C SER A 303 9.50 -12.48 -0.02
N SER A 304 9.72 -12.90 1.23
CA SER A 304 9.92 -11.97 2.36
C SER A 304 11.07 -11.00 2.13
N THR A 305 12.03 -11.35 1.27
CA THR A 305 13.16 -10.51 0.89
C THR A 305 12.71 -9.25 0.13
N PHE A 306 11.79 -9.36 -0.82
CA PHE A 306 11.27 -8.20 -1.56
C PHE A 306 10.49 -7.25 -0.67
N ALA A 307 9.69 -7.77 0.25
CA ALA A 307 8.97 -6.95 1.23
C ALA A 307 9.94 -6.17 2.15
N GLN A 308 11.05 -6.79 2.55
CA GLN A 308 12.10 -6.13 3.35
C GLN A 308 12.84 -5.05 2.55
N ILE A 309 13.16 -5.31 1.28
CA ILE A 309 13.78 -4.33 0.37
C ILE A 309 12.83 -3.13 0.19
N THR A 310 11.57 -3.40 -0.15
CA THR A 310 10.51 -2.38 -0.24
C THR A 310 10.42 -1.58 1.06
N GLN A 311 10.41 -2.22 2.22
CA GLN A 311 10.35 -1.53 3.51
C GLN A 311 11.56 -0.62 3.75
N LYS A 312 12.78 -1.12 3.49
CA LYS A 312 14.03 -0.35 3.64
C LYS A 312 13.98 0.92 2.80
N TRP A 313 13.62 0.79 1.53
CA TRP A 313 13.60 1.90 0.59
C TRP A 313 12.43 2.84 0.76
N ALA A 314 11.27 2.34 1.21
CA ALA A 314 10.16 3.21 1.55
C ALA A 314 10.46 4.07 2.79
N LEU A 315 11.10 3.50 3.82
CA LEU A 315 11.60 4.26 4.97
C LEU A 315 12.65 5.30 4.52
N TRP A 316 13.49 4.97 3.54
CA TRP A 316 14.45 5.91 2.97
C TRP A 316 13.75 7.06 2.20
N LEU A 317 12.72 6.77 1.40
CA LEU A 317 11.93 7.78 0.67
C LEU A 317 11.17 8.74 1.59
N MET A 318 10.83 8.27 2.80
CA MET A 318 10.10 9.05 3.80
C MET A 318 10.88 10.17 4.49
N HIS A 319 12.20 10.23 4.30
CA HIS A 319 13.03 11.30 4.86
C HIS A 319 12.61 12.66 4.29
N GLU A 320 12.57 13.70 5.14
CA GLU A 320 11.91 15.00 4.89
C GLU A 320 12.28 15.74 3.60
N LYS A 321 13.44 15.46 3.00
CA LYS A 321 13.95 16.13 1.79
C LYS A 321 13.54 15.46 0.47
N ARG A 322 12.78 14.36 0.52
CA ARG A 322 12.46 13.51 -0.64
C ARG A 322 10.97 13.52 -0.93
N ALA A 323 10.28 12.39 -0.76
CA ALA A 323 8.88 12.22 -1.11
C ALA A 323 8.15 11.40 -0.03
N PRO A 324 7.77 12.03 1.10
CA PRO A 324 7.19 11.32 2.23
C PRO A 324 5.84 10.66 1.93
N GLU A 325 5.02 11.29 1.08
CA GLU A 325 3.71 10.76 0.70
C GLU A 325 3.82 9.49 -0.17
N GLN A 326 4.75 9.48 -1.13
CA GLN A 326 4.96 8.34 -2.02
C GLN A 326 5.60 7.15 -1.29
N GLY A 327 6.57 7.40 -0.39
CA GLY A 327 7.13 6.36 0.47
C GLY A 327 6.09 5.71 1.38
N LEU A 328 5.20 6.51 1.97
CA LEU A 328 4.11 6.00 2.80
C LEU A 328 3.06 5.21 1.99
N GLN A 329 2.68 5.69 0.81
CA GLN A 329 1.77 4.96 -0.08
C GLN A 329 2.34 3.60 -0.50
N LEU A 330 3.64 3.51 -0.73
CA LEU A 330 4.34 2.28 -1.08
C LEU A 330 4.42 1.28 0.09
N LEU A 331 4.60 1.77 1.33
CA LEU A 331 4.44 0.92 2.53
C LEU A 331 3.00 0.42 2.72
N ILE A 332 2.02 1.24 2.38
CA ILE A 332 0.61 0.87 2.47
C ILE A 332 0.23 -0.18 1.41
N SER A 333 0.67 0.00 0.17
CA SER A 333 0.33 -0.89 -0.96
C SER A 333 1.07 -2.23 -0.92
N SER A 334 2.30 -2.25 -0.40
CA SER A 334 3.10 -3.48 -0.25
C SER A 334 2.53 -4.48 0.77
N ARG A 335 1.59 -4.04 1.61
CA ARG A 335 1.01 -4.89 2.65
C ARG A 335 -0.15 -5.73 2.13
N PRO A 336 -0.27 -7.00 2.55
CA PRO A 336 -1.38 -7.86 2.16
C PRO A 336 -2.70 -7.24 2.61
N ALA A 337 -3.69 -7.26 1.71
CA ALA A 337 -5.02 -6.75 1.98
C ALA A 337 -5.59 -7.41 3.26
N PRO A 338 -6.29 -6.67 4.13
CA PRO A 338 -6.87 -7.25 5.33
C PRO A 338 -7.80 -8.39 4.90
N THR A 339 -7.51 -9.61 5.36
CA THR A 339 -8.36 -10.77 5.14
C THR A 339 -9.74 -10.47 5.72
N ARG A 340 -10.65 -9.99 4.88
CA ARG A 340 -12.07 -9.90 5.21
C ARG A 340 -12.52 -11.34 5.41
N VAL A 341 -12.67 -11.75 6.67
CA VAL A 341 -13.40 -12.97 7.02
C VAL A 341 -14.82 -12.77 6.50
N SER A 342 -15.04 -13.25 5.27
CA SER A 342 -16.34 -13.28 4.63
C SER A 342 -17.24 -14.17 5.47
N GLY A 343 -18.34 -13.60 5.96
CA GLY A 343 -19.32 -14.25 6.81
C GLY A 343 -20.07 -15.37 6.09
N LYS A 344 -19.43 -16.52 5.92
CA LYS A 344 -20.13 -17.81 5.84
C LYS A 344 -19.88 -18.54 7.15
N ARG A 345 -20.96 -18.75 7.90
CA ARG A 345 -21.04 -19.63 9.08
C ARG A 345 -20.27 -20.93 8.78
N SER A 346 -19.08 -21.06 9.33
CA SER A 346 -18.38 -22.34 9.39
C SER A 346 -18.87 -23.04 10.64
N THR A 347 -19.57 -24.15 10.42
CA THR A 347 -20.07 -25.04 11.46
C THR A 347 -18.90 -25.62 12.24
N ARG A 348 -19.06 -25.53 13.56
CA ARG A 348 -18.23 -26.08 14.62
C ARG A 348 -17.91 -27.57 14.36
N HIS A 349 -16.64 -27.89 14.15
CA HIS A 349 -16.06 -29.13 14.67
C HIS A 349 -14.86 -28.80 15.54
N GLN A 350 -15.02 -29.07 16.83
CA GLN A 350 -13.94 -29.05 17.80
C GLN A 350 -12.96 -30.18 17.44
N ASN A 351 -11.70 -29.81 17.24
CA ASN A 351 -10.59 -30.67 17.65
C ASN A 351 -9.38 -29.79 17.96
N SER A 352 -8.97 -29.87 19.22
CA SER A 352 -7.84 -29.20 19.82
C SER A 352 -6.52 -29.66 19.19
N LYS A 353 -5.94 -28.79 18.37
CA LYS A 353 -4.48 -28.71 18.19
C LYS A 353 -4.15 -27.28 17.79
N SER A 354 -3.38 -26.62 18.65
CA SER A 354 -2.86 -25.25 18.54
C SER A 354 -2.54 -24.83 17.10
N ILE A 355 -3.40 -23.97 16.55
CA ILE A 355 -3.14 -23.17 15.35
C ILE A 355 -2.49 -21.88 15.86
N PRO A 356 -1.32 -21.44 15.35
CA PRO A 356 -0.65 -20.24 15.87
C PRO A 356 -1.47 -18.98 15.58
N ASP A 357 -1.53 -18.07 16.56
CA ASP A 357 -2.10 -16.72 16.48
C ASP A 357 -1.42 -15.87 15.38
N PHE A 358 -1.83 -16.03 14.13
CA PHE A 358 -1.35 -15.23 12.99
C PHE A 358 -1.69 -13.73 13.12
N GLY A 359 -2.71 -13.38 13.91
CA GLY A 359 -3.10 -11.98 14.16
C GLY A 359 -2.13 -11.22 15.06
N ALA A 360 -1.62 -11.86 16.12
CA ALA A 360 -0.73 -11.22 17.08
C ALA A 360 0.64 -10.86 16.48
N GLN A 361 1.17 -11.71 15.58
CA GLN A 361 2.43 -11.45 14.89
C GLN A 361 2.33 -10.21 13.99
N SER A 362 1.25 -10.07 13.22
CA SER A 362 1.04 -8.90 12.36
C SER A 362 0.86 -7.58 13.14
N GLU A 363 0.27 -7.63 14.33
CA GLU A 363 0.15 -6.45 15.21
C GLU A 363 1.51 -6.01 15.78
N THR A 364 2.39 -6.94 16.13
CA THR A 364 3.74 -6.61 16.61
C THR A 364 4.62 -6.04 15.50
N GLU A 365 4.49 -6.54 14.27
CA GLU A 365 5.18 -5.99 13.09
C GLU A 365 4.73 -4.56 12.77
N ASP A 366 3.43 -4.26 12.91
CA ASP A 366 2.87 -2.91 12.75
C ASP A 366 3.43 -1.92 13.76
N GLN A 367 3.52 -2.34 15.02
CA GLN A 367 4.09 -1.52 16.09
C GLN A 367 5.58 -1.25 15.86
N ASN A 368 6.36 -2.28 15.49
CA ASN A 368 7.78 -2.13 15.19
C ASN A 368 8.01 -1.22 13.96
N LEU A 369 7.19 -1.35 12.92
CA LEU A 369 7.27 -0.51 11.74
C LEU A 369 6.90 0.93 12.09
N LEU A 370 5.87 1.15 12.90
CA LEU A 370 5.48 2.48 13.37
C LEU A 370 6.59 3.18 14.14
N LEU A 371 7.34 2.46 14.99
CA LEU A 371 8.51 3.01 15.67
C LEU A 371 9.58 3.48 14.67
N ARG A 372 9.87 2.66 13.65
CA ARG A 372 10.82 3.05 12.58
C ARG A 372 10.33 4.25 11.77
N ILE A 373 9.03 4.31 11.44
CA ILE A 373 8.47 5.48 10.75
C ILE A 373 8.62 6.73 11.61
N ARG A 374 8.33 6.63 12.91
CA ARG A 374 8.44 7.76 13.85
C ARG A 374 9.84 8.34 13.93
N GLU A 375 10.87 7.48 13.92
CA GLU A 375 12.27 7.92 13.91
C GLU A 375 12.62 8.73 12.67
N VAL A 376 12.04 8.38 11.52
CA VAL A 376 12.32 9.04 10.23
C VAL A 376 11.46 10.29 10.03
N ASN A 377 10.15 10.18 10.24
CA ASN A 377 9.21 11.27 10.02
C ASN A 377 7.96 11.15 10.93
N PRO A 378 7.76 12.09 11.87
CA PRO A 378 6.64 12.05 12.81
C PRO A 378 5.28 12.32 12.14
N THR A 379 5.23 13.08 11.05
CA THR A 379 3.97 13.40 10.34
C THR A 379 3.47 12.21 9.53
N ALA A 380 4.38 11.47 8.88
CA ALA A 380 4.08 10.21 8.20
C ALA A 380 3.61 9.14 9.20
N ALA A 381 4.15 9.14 10.43
CA ALA A 381 3.68 8.24 11.48
C ALA A 381 2.20 8.44 11.83
N LEU A 382 1.69 9.68 11.81
CA LEU A 382 0.27 9.97 12.04
C LEU A 382 -0.62 9.47 10.90
N GLN A 383 -0.19 9.65 9.65
CA GLN A 383 -0.91 9.12 8.49
C GLN A 383 -0.92 7.58 8.47
N TYR A 384 0.18 6.97 8.92
CA TYR A 384 0.26 5.52 9.06
C TYR A 384 -0.65 5.00 10.19
N LEU A 385 -0.68 5.69 11.34
CA LEU A 385 -1.65 5.42 12.41
C LEU A 385 -3.10 5.49 11.91
N GLU A 386 -3.43 6.51 11.12
CA GLU A 386 -4.75 6.65 10.49
C GLU A 386 -5.05 5.46 9.58
N TYR A 387 -4.10 5.01 8.75
CA TYR A 387 -4.24 3.80 7.94
C TYR A 387 -4.50 2.54 8.78
N LEU A 388 -3.77 2.36 9.89
CA LEU A 388 -3.95 1.21 10.79
C LEU A 388 -5.35 1.19 11.42
N ILE A 389 -5.89 2.36 11.76
CA ILE A 389 -7.22 2.50 12.36
C ILE A 389 -8.32 2.31 11.32
N LEU A 390 -8.22 2.99 10.17
CA LEU A 390 -9.28 3.03 9.16
C LEU A 390 -9.36 1.76 8.31
N GLN A 391 -8.23 1.32 7.76
CA GLN A 391 -8.19 0.25 6.76
C GLN A 391 -7.95 -1.11 7.42
N ARG A 392 -7.02 -1.20 8.37
CA ARG A 392 -6.72 -2.47 9.07
C ARG A 392 -7.63 -2.75 10.26
N ARG A 393 -8.34 -1.74 10.79
CA ARG A 393 -9.22 -1.85 11.97
C ARG A 393 -8.51 -2.47 13.18
N ASN A 394 -7.25 -2.09 13.40
CA ASN A 394 -6.47 -2.56 14.53
C ASN A 394 -7.15 -2.15 15.85
N GLN A 395 -7.30 -3.08 16.80
CA GLN A 395 -8.01 -2.90 18.07
C GLN A 395 -7.07 -2.67 19.26
N SER A 396 -5.77 -2.52 19.03
CA SER A 396 -4.81 -2.28 20.11
C SER A 396 -5.02 -0.91 20.77
N ARG A 397 -5.23 -0.92 22.09
CA ARG A 397 -5.51 0.30 22.88
C ARG A 397 -4.38 1.33 22.79
N GLY A 398 -3.13 0.89 22.67
CA GLY A 398 -1.96 1.76 22.55
C GLY A 398 -2.01 2.64 21.30
N ILE A 399 -2.31 2.05 20.13
CA ILE A 399 -2.39 2.76 18.84
C ILE A 399 -3.52 3.81 18.87
N HIS A 400 -4.68 3.45 19.42
CA HIS A 400 -5.80 4.37 19.57
C HIS A 400 -5.48 5.53 20.53
N MET A 401 -4.78 5.25 21.64
CA MET A 401 -4.35 6.27 22.59
C MET A 401 -3.32 7.23 21.98
N GLU A 402 -2.30 6.70 21.28
CA GLU A 402 -1.28 7.53 20.63
C GLU A 402 -1.89 8.44 19.56
N TYR A 403 -2.79 7.90 18.72
CA TYR A 403 -3.49 8.70 17.72
C TYR A 403 -4.41 9.75 18.37
N ALA A 404 -5.12 9.40 19.45
CA ALA A 404 -5.96 10.34 20.20
C ALA A 404 -5.16 11.54 20.71
N MET A 405 -4.02 11.26 21.38
CA MET A 405 -3.16 12.28 21.96
C MET A 405 -2.56 13.19 20.88
N ALA A 406 -2.05 12.62 19.79
CA ALA A 406 -1.49 13.40 18.69
C ALA A 406 -2.53 14.30 18.00
N CYS A 407 -3.74 13.78 17.78
CA CYS A 407 -4.86 14.55 17.25
C CYS A 407 -5.20 15.75 18.16
N ILE A 408 -5.22 15.55 19.46
CA ILE A 408 -5.50 16.61 20.44
C ILE A 408 -4.36 17.62 20.51
N ASP A 409 -3.10 17.16 20.51
CA ASP A 409 -1.93 18.04 20.51
C ASP A 409 -1.85 18.88 19.23
N GLU A 410 -2.22 18.32 18.07
CA GLU A 410 -2.38 19.05 16.80
C GLU A 410 -3.42 20.17 16.92
N LEU A 411 -4.59 19.87 17.50
CA LEU A 411 -5.64 20.84 17.74
C LEU A 411 -5.20 21.93 18.73
N ILE A 412 -4.55 21.54 19.83
CA ILE A 412 -4.02 22.46 20.83
C ILE A 412 -2.96 23.36 20.20
N HIS A 413 -2.07 22.83 19.35
CA HIS A 413 -1.05 23.60 18.64
C HIS A 413 -1.68 24.66 17.73
N TYR A 414 -2.73 24.34 16.98
CA TYR A 414 -3.47 25.34 16.19
C TYR A 414 -4.11 26.44 17.06
N LEU A 415 -4.60 26.08 18.25
CA LEU A 415 -5.15 27.05 19.21
C LEU A 415 -4.08 27.94 19.89
N HIS A 416 -2.83 27.48 19.97
CA HIS A 416 -1.73 28.26 20.53
C HIS A 416 -1.07 29.19 19.50
N ASN A 417 -0.86 28.71 18.27
CA ASN A 417 -0.15 29.47 17.25
C ASN A 417 -1.02 30.53 16.55
N GLY A 418 -2.35 30.36 16.57
CA GLY A 418 -3.29 31.24 15.89
C GLY A 418 -4.29 31.89 16.84
N GLU A 419 -3.97 33.05 17.43
CA GLU A 419 -4.96 33.83 18.20
C GLU A 419 -6.23 34.14 17.39
N GLY A 420 -6.11 34.26 16.06
CA GLY A 420 -7.24 34.45 15.16
C GLY A 420 -8.18 33.24 15.10
N ILE A 421 -7.66 32.01 15.23
CA ILE A 421 -8.43 30.76 15.17
C ILE A 421 -9.27 30.62 16.45
N GLU A 422 -8.67 30.88 17.61
CA GLU A 422 -9.38 30.86 18.90
C GLU A 422 -10.54 31.87 18.91
N LYS A 423 -10.29 33.09 18.42
CA LYS A 423 -11.33 34.14 18.27
C LYS A 423 -12.41 33.72 17.27
N LEU A 424 -12.04 33.13 16.13
CA LEU A 424 -13.00 32.67 15.11
C LEU A 424 -13.89 31.54 15.64
N TRP A 425 -13.33 30.52 16.27
CA TRP A 425 -14.10 29.41 16.83
C TRP A 425 -15.02 29.88 17.94
N ARG A 426 -14.54 30.81 18.79
CA ARG A 426 -15.36 31.42 19.85
C ARG A 426 -16.49 32.27 19.27
N ALA A 427 -16.22 33.05 18.21
CA ALA A 427 -17.24 33.83 17.53
C ALA A 427 -18.29 32.93 16.86
N LYS A 428 -17.89 31.80 16.28
CA LYS A 428 -18.81 30.81 15.70
C LYS A 428 -19.65 30.09 16.74
N ALA A 429 -19.07 29.68 17.87
CA ALA A 429 -19.82 29.10 18.99
C ALA A 429 -20.82 30.12 19.56
N SER A 430 -20.41 31.37 19.74
CA SER A 430 -21.28 32.45 20.22
C SER A 430 -22.38 32.79 19.20
N SER A 431 -22.04 32.83 17.91
CA SER A 431 -23.02 33.07 16.84
C SER A 431 -24.01 31.92 16.72
N TYR A 432 -23.59 30.66 16.88
CA TYR A 432 -24.50 29.53 16.88
C TYR A 432 -25.45 29.60 18.08
N PHE A 433 -24.91 29.86 19.27
CA PHE A 433 -25.71 30.09 20.47
C PHE A 433 -26.73 31.20 20.22
N SER A 434 -26.31 32.37 19.70
CA SER A 434 -27.19 33.50 19.35
C SER A 434 -28.18 33.25 18.21
N SER A 435 -27.83 32.47 17.19
CA SER A 435 -28.74 32.12 16.09
C SER A 435 -29.76 31.06 16.51
N SER A 436 -29.38 30.14 17.40
CA SER A 436 -30.33 29.27 18.08
C SER A 436 -31.32 30.09 18.90
N LEU A 437 -30.89 31.23 19.46
CA LEU A 437 -31.74 32.16 20.21
C LEU A 437 -32.69 32.99 19.29
N SER A 438 -32.38 33.20 18.00
CA SER A 438 -33.20 34.05 17.09
C SER A 438 -34.11 33.29 16.12
N SER A 439 -33.76 32.04 15.77
CA SER A 439 -34.53 31.19 14.84
C SER A 439 -35.82 30.61 15.45
N SER A 440 -36.13 30.92 16.71
CA SER A 440 -37.31 30.48 17.45
C SER A 440 -38.24 31.64 17.88
N SER A 441 -38.29 32.71 17.10
CA SER A 441 -39.34 33.74 17.25
C SER A 441 -40.74 33.13 16.98
N PRO A 442 -41.77 33.44 17.80
CA PRO A 442 -43.09 32.85 17.67
C PRO A 442 -43.80 33.42 16.43
N VAL A 443 -43.97 32.59 15.40
CA VAL A 443 -44.97 32.87 14.36
C VAL A 443 -46.36 32.58 14.98
N PRO A 444 -47.37 33.45 14.78
CA PRO A 444 -48.73 33.20 15.28
C PRO A 444 -49.29 31.88 14.74
N ALA A 445 -50.11 31.22 15.55
CA ALA A 445 -50.65 29.87 15.36
C ALA A 445 -51.58 29.68 14.13
N SER A 446 -51.60 30.59 13.15
CA SER A 446 -52.48 30.54 11.98
C SER A 446 -51.80 30.15 10.66
N ALA A 447 -50.48 29.85 10.65
CA ALA A 447 -49.75 29.50 9.43
C ALA A 447 -48.97 28.17 9.55
N ALA A 448 -49.57 27.16 10.18
CA ALA A 448 -49.04 25.80 10.21
C ALA A 448 -49.33 25.07 8.88
N SER A 449 -48.72 25.53 7.79
CA SER A 449 -48.60 24.74 6.58
C SER A 449 -47.28 25.05 5.87
N THR A 450 -46.47 24.00 5.69
CA THR A 450 -45.34 23.92 4.77
C THR A 450 -44.08 24.77 5.08
N SER A 451 -43.36 24.42 6.16
CA SER A 451 -41.87 24.34 6.19
C SER A 451 -41.36 23.98 7.59
N THR A 452 -41.30 22.69 7.89
CA THR A 452 -40.66 22.16 9.09
C THR A 452 -39.13 22.17 8.91
N SER A 453 -38.45 23.28 9.17
CA SER A 453 -36.99 23.28 9.30
C SER A 453 -36.61 22.95 10.75
N THR A 454 -36.16 21.72 10.98
CA THR A 454 -35.49 21.35 12.24
C THR A 454 -34.22 22.20 12.40
N PRO A 455 -33.86 22.67 13.61
CA PRO A 455 -32.64 23.44 13.82
C PRO A 455 -31.41 22.61 13.40
N LEU A 456 -30.42 23.25 12.76
CA LEU A 456 -29.20 22.59 12.32
C LEU A 456 -28.31 22.28 13.55
N PRO A 457 -27.80 21.04 13.73
CA PRO A 457 -26.87 20.72 14.82
C PRO A 457 -25.57 21.54 14.75
N PHE A 458 -24.95 21.81 15.90
CA PHE A 458 -23.76 22.67 16.02
C PHE A 458 -22.62 22.22 15.13
N ILE A 459 -22.33 20.91 15.09
CA ILE A 459 -21.24 20.36 14.28
C ILE A 459 -21.46 20.56 12.77
N SER A 460 -22.71 20.49 12.31
CA SER A 460 -23.09 20.74 10.91
C SER A 460 -23.03 22.23 10.58
N TYR A 461 -23.46 23.10 11.50
CA TYR A 461 -23.26 24.54 11.39
C TYR A 461 -21.77 24.90 11.34
N PHE A 462 -20.94 24.29 12.18
CA PHE A 462 -19.50 24.52 12.19
C PHE A 462 -18.88 24.07 10.87
N ALA A 463 -19.20 22.87 10.39
CA ALA A 463 -18.69 22.34 9.12
C ALA A 463 -19.11 23.20 7.90
N SER A 464 -20.32 23.73 7.87
CA SER A 464 -20.83 24.51 6.74
C SER A 464 -20.41 25.99 6.76
N THR A 465 -20.25 26.59 7.94
CA THR A 465 -20.03 28.05 8.04
C THR A 465 -18.57 28.45 8.27
N THR A 466 -17.68 27.50 8.55
CA THR A 466 -16.24 27.77 8.67
C THR A 466 -15.54 27.54 7.33
N PRO A 467 -14.67 28.47 6.89
CA PRO A 467 -13.91 28.30 5.66
C PRO A 467 -13.00 27.06 5.77
N ASP A 468 -12.79 26.37 4.66
CA ASP A 468 -11.91 25.20 4.68
C ASP A 468 -10.49 25.61 5.06
N SER A 469 -9.96 24.94 6.06
CA SER A 469 -8.69 25.26 6.70
C SER A 469 -8.14 24.03 7.42
N PRO A 470 -6.81 23.91 7.57
CA PRO A 470 -6.21 22.76 8.26
C PRO A 470 -6.73 22.61 9.69
N SER A 471 -6.98 23.72 10.40
CA SER A 471 -7.53 23.72 11.75
C SER A 471 -8.99 23.24 11.81
N LYS A 472 -9.83 23.59 10.83
CA LYS A 472 -11.20 23.05 10.70
C LYS A 472 -11.17 21.54 10.49
N ARG A 473 -10.34 21.07 9.55
CA ARG A 473 -10.21 19.64 9.24
C ARG A 473 -9.69 18.86 10.45
N ALA A 474 -8.70 19.39 11.18
CA ALA A 474 -8.20 18.80 12.41
C ALA A 474 -9.30 18.69 13.49
N ARG A 475 -10.10 19.75 13.71
CA ARG A 475 -11.20 19.71 14.68
C ARG A 475 -12.26 18.66 14.33
N LEU A 476 -12.69 18.64 13.08
CA LEU A 476 -13.69 17.66 12.61
C LEU A 476 -13.14 16.22 12.65
N LYS A 477 -11.87 16.01 12.25
CA LYS A 477 -11.16 14.72 12.37
C LYS A 477 -11.19 14.21 13.81
N ASN A 478 -10.85 15.08 14.76
CA ASN A 478 -10.82 14.73 16.18
C ASN A 478 -12.21 14.35 16.70
N LEU A 479 -13.23 15.13 16.36
CA LEU A 479 -14.62 14.85 16.75
C LEU A 479 -15.11 13.50 16.22
N LEU A 480 -14.83 13.20 14.95
CA LEU A 480 -15.19 11.93 14.34
C LEU A 480 -14.43 10.75 14.99
N PHE A 481 -13.12 10.88 15.22
CA PHE A 481 -12.32 9.83 15.85
C PHE A 481 -12.72 9.56 17.30
N LEU A 482 -12.86 10.60 18.13
CA LEU A 482 -13.24 10.47 19.55
C LEU A 482 -14.62 9.82 19.70
N GLN A 483 -15.54 10.08 18.77
CA GLN A 483 -16.85 9.44 18.74
C GLN A 483 -16.78 7.98 18.27
N ALA A 484 -15.98 7.71 17.24
CA ALA A 484 -15.90 6.41 16.56
C ALA A 484 -15.11 5.35 17.34
N SER A 485 -14.06 5.75 18.05
CA SER A 485 -13.23 4.86 18.88
C SER A 485 -13.67 4.88 20.35
N GLY A 486 -13.67 3.71 20.99
CA GLY A 486 -13.78 3.56 22.44
C GLY A 486 -12.52 2.95 23.07
N LEU A 487 -11.44 2.78 22.31
CA LEU A 487 -10.26 2.00 22.71
C LEU A 487 -9.11 2.85 23.27
N TYR A 488 -9.33 4.15 23.49
CA TYR A 488 -8.37 5.08 24.10
C TYR A 488 -8.72 5.37 25.58
N ASP A 489 -7.75 5.84 26.36
CA ASP A 489 -8.02 6.29 27.73
C ASP A 489 -8.71 7.67 27.72
N VAL A 490 -10.01 7.64 27.95
CA VAL A 490 -10.89 8.81 27.94
C VAL A 490 -10.47 9.83 29.02
N ASN A 491 -10.03 9.37 30.20
CA ASN A 491 -9.65 10.25 31.30
C ASN A 491 -8.35 11.00 30.98
N ALA A 492 -7.33 10.32 30.45
CA ALA A 492 -6.08 10.94 30.06
C ALA A 492 -6.27 12.03 29.00
N VAL A 493 -7.07 11.73 27.97
CA VAL A 493 -7.47 12.68 26.91
C VAL A 493 -8.21 13.89 27.50
N LYS A 494 -9.18 13.68 28.39
CA LYS A 494 -9.92 14.75 29.07
C LYS A 494 -9.00 15.64 29.90
N HIS A 495 -8.09 15.05 30.68
CA HIS A 495 -7.11 15.79 31.47
C HIS A 495 -6.20 16.65 30.61
N ARG A 496 -5.77 16.14 29.44
CA ARG A 496 -4.95 16.89 28.47
C ARG A 496 -5.67 18.14 27.98
N ILE A 497 -6.92 18.01 27.52
CA ILE A 497 -7.75 19.14 27.07
C ILE A 497 -7.93 20.17 28.19
N LEU A 498 -8.32 19.73 29.39
CA LEU A 498 -8.53 20.62 30.53
C LEU A 498 -7.23 21.32 30.96
N SER A 499 -6.08 20.63 30.92
CA SER A 499 -4.78 21.22 31.25
C SER A 499 -4.37 22.33 30.29
N ALA A 500 -4.63 22.15 28.99
CA ALA A 500 -4.30 23.13 27.96
C ALA A 500 -5.22 24.38 28.03
N LEU A 501 -6.48 24.20 28.46
CA LEU A 501 -7.44 25.30 28.62
C LEU A 501 -7.23 26.10 29.92
N LYS A 502 -6.84 25.42 31.02
CA LYS A 502 -6.58 26.06 32.33
C LYS A 502 -5.51 27.16 32.29
N GLY A 503 -4.53 27.06 31.39
CA GLY A 503 -3.49 28.08 31.21
C GLY A 503 -4.00 29.43 30.68
N LYS A 504 -5.17 29.46 30.01
CA LYS A 504 -5.77 30.66 29.42
C LYS A 504 -7.08 31.12 30.10
N GLU A 505 -7.80 30.20 30.74
CA GLU A 505 -9.10 30.48 31.38
C GLU A 505 -9.00 31.10 32.78
N ALA A 506 -7.85 30.96 33.47
CA ALA A 506 -7.66 31.51 34.82
C ALA A 506 -7.69 33.07 34.89
N ILE A 507 -7.59 33.77 33.76
CA ILE A 507 -7.52 35.25 33.75
C ILE A 507 -8.89 35.90 33.53
N LYS A 508 -9.90 35.18 33.02
CA LYS A 508 -11.27 35.73 32.88
C LYS A 508 -12.31 34.61 33.03
N GLY A 509 -12.77 34.36 34.25
CA GLY A 509 -13.90 33.47 34.58
C GLY A 509 -15.27 33.93 34.05
N LYS A 510 -15.35 34.29 32.77
CA LYS A 510 -16.56 34.76 32.06
C LYS A 510 -16.78 34.07 30.72
N HIS A 511 -15.91 33.15 30.29
CA HIS A 511 -16.00 32.54 28.96
C HIS A 511 -16.16 31.02 29.05
N LYS A 512 -17.18 30.52 28.34
CA LYS A 512 -17.50 29.09 28.19
C LYS A 512 -16.35 28.32 27.55
N PRO A 513 -16.16 27.02 27.86
CA PRO A 513 -15.08 26.22 27.31
C PRO A 513 -15.21 26.08 25.78
N LEU A 514 -14.13 26.41 25.05
CA LEU A 514 -14.11 26.42 23.57
C LEU A 514 -14.30 25.02 22.97
N LEU A 515 -13.88 23.98 23.70
CA LEU A 515 -13.94 22.58 23.33
C LEU A 515 -15.03 21.82 24.10
N SER A 516 -16.12 22.50 24.44
CA SER A 516 -17.29 21.94 25.13
C SER A 516 -17.85 20.71 24.40
N PHE A 517 -17.95 20.75 23.08
CA PHE A 517 -18.51 19.64 22.31
C PHE A 517 -17.60 18.38 22.35
N GLU A 518 -16.27 18.57 22.29
CA GLU A 518 -15.28 17.52 22.47
C GLU A 518 -15.37 16.91 23.89
N LEU A 519 -15.52 17.76 24.92
CA LEU A 519 -15.72 17.32 26.31
C LEU A 519 -17.02 16.53 26.47
N ALA A 520 -18.11 16.94 25.82
CA ALA A 520 -19.37 16.21 25.84
C ALA A 520 -19.24 14.79 25.26
N ILE A 521 -18.45 14.60 24.19
CA ILE A 521 -18.15 13.27 23.65
C ILE A 521 -17.38 12.43 24.67
N LEU A 522 -16.38 12.99 25.32
CA LEU A 522 -15.58 12.26 26.32
C LEU A 522 -16.42 11.87 27.54
N GLU A 523 -17.24 12.78 28.07
CA GLU A 523 -18.15 12.50 29.19
C GLU A 523 -19.20 11.44 28.81
N SER A 524 -19.63 11.40 27.54
CA SER A 524 -20.55 10.36 27.06
C SER A 524 -19.92 8.96 27.15
N LYS A 525 -18.62 8.85 26.84
CA LYS A 525 -17.86 7.60 26.95
C LYS A 525 -17.53 7.19 28.39
N LEU A 526 -17.54 8.14 29.33
CA LEU A 526 -17.40 7.87 30.76
C LEU A 526 -18.73 7.47 31.42
N GLY A 527 -19.86 7.53 30.71
CA GLY A 527 -21.19 7.30 31.28
C GLY A 527 -21.72 8.46 32.12
N ASN A 528 -21.09 9.64 32.08
CA ASN A 528 -21.52 10.83 32.83
C ASN A 528 -22.61 11.59 32.07
N HIS A 529 -23.76 10.96 31.86
CA HIS A 529 -24.79 11.50 30.97
C HIS A 529 -25.31 12.89 31.38
N ARG A 530 -25.39 13.19 32.69
CA ARG A 530 -25.79 14.54 33.17
C ARG A 530 -24.82 15.62 32.69
N ALA A 531 -23.51 15.37 32.80
CA ALA A 531 -22.49 16.32 32.35
C ALA A 531 -22.52 16.55 30.84
N VAL A 532 -22.83 15.50 30.05
CA VAL A 532 -23.04 15.61 28.59
C VAL A 532 -24.19 16.55 28.28
N LEU A 533 -25.34 16.34 28.92
CA LEU A 533 -26.54 17.15 28.69
C LEU A 533 -26.34 18.59 29.14
N GLU A 534 -25.69 18.81 30.29
CA GLU A 534 -25.32 20.14 30.75
C GLU A 534 -24.38 20.84 29.77
N CYS A 535 -23.37 20.14 29.23
CA CYS A 535 -22.44 20.72 28.28
C CYS A 535 -23.11 21.05 26.92
N LEU A 536 -23.96 20.16 26.39
CA LEU A 536 -24.68 20.40 25.14
C LEU A 536 -25.70 21.53 25.26
N VAL A 537 -26.46 21.59 26.36
CA VAL A 537 -27.53 22.58 26.57
C VAL A 537 -26.97 23.93 27.05
N ARG A 538 -26.12 23.94 28.07
CA ARG A 538 -25.62 25.18 28.71
C ARG A 538 -24.42 25.76 27.97
N ASP A 539 -23.45 24.93 27.57
CA ASP A 539 -22.22 25.45 26.96
C ASP A 539 -22.38 25.68 25.46
N VAL A 540 -22.82 24.65 24.71
CA VAL A 540 -22.95 24.70 23.25
C VAL A 540 -24.27 25.33 22.79
N GLY A 541 -25.36 25.10 23.51
CA GLY A 541 -26.71 25.52 23.13
C GLY A 541 -27.35 24.65 22.05
N ASP A 542 -26.87 23.41 21.87
CA ASP A 542 -27.38 22.48 20.87
C ASP A 542 -28.41 21.52 21.46
N GLY A 543 -29.66 21.99 21.54
CA GLY A 543 -30.78 21.17 22.00
C GLY A 543 -31.12 20.02 21.06
N VAL A 544 -30.77 20.11 19.77
CA VAL A 544 -31.05 19.05 18.78
C VAL A 544 -30.11 17.87 19.00
N SER A 545 -28.82 18.12 19.23
CA SER A 545 -27.88 17.06 19.59
C SER A 545 -28.18 16.45 20.96
N ALA A 546 -28.64 17.24 21.93
CA ALA A 546 -29.07 16.74 23.24
C ALA A 546 -30.31 15.83 23.14
N GLU A 547 -31.32 16.22 22.34
CA GLU A 547 -32.49 15.39 22.04
C GLU A 547 -32.09 14.11 21.29
N ALA A 548 -31.21 14.22 20.29
CA ALA A 548 -30.71 13.07 19.55
C ALA A 548 -29.97 12.07 20.46
N TYR A 549 -29.15 12.56 21.39
CA TYR A 549 -28.45 11.71 22.38
C TYR A 549 -29.41 10.93 23.29
N CYS A 550 -30.55 11.52 23.64
CA CYS A 550 -31.57 10.86 24.46
C CYS A 550 -32.44 9.89 23.64
N ALA A 551 -32.74 10.24 22.38
CA ALA A 551 -33.66 9.50 21.52
C ALA A 551 -33.05 8.28 20.83
N VAL A 552 -31.72 8.25 20.63
CA VAL A 552 -31.04 7.14 19.98
C VAL A 552 -31.07 5.92 20.91
N ASN A 553 -32.04 5.03 20.67
CA ASN A 553 -32.09 3.71 21.28
C ASN A 553 -31.15 2.80 20.50
N ASN A 554 -30.01 2.48 21.10
CA ASN A 554 -29.06 1.56 20.54
C ASN A 554 -29.65 0.14 20.66
N GLY A 555 -30.16 -0.41 19.56
CA GLY A 555 -30.65 -1.79 19.51
C GLY A 555 -29.56 -2.82 19.81
N PRO A 556 -29.92 -4.10 20.07
CA PRO A 556 -28.96 -5.15 20.35
C PRO A 556 -28.11 -5.40 19.09
N GLY A 557 -26.91 -4.84 19.07
CA GLY A 557 -26.00 -4.84 17.91
C GLY A 557 -25.39 -3.48 17.54
N SER A 558 -25.81 -2.37 18.17
CA SER A 558 -25.17 -1.07 17.99
C SER A 558 -24.14 -0.78 19.08
N ASN A 559 -22.88 -0.78 18.65
CA ASN A 559 -21.71 -0.01 19.09
C ASN A 559 -21.80 0.66 20.47
N GLY A 560 -20.98 0.22 21.43
CA GLY A 560 -20.85 0.84 22.76
C GLY A 560 -20.77 2.35 22.73
N GLY A 561 -21.49 2.98 23.65
CA GLY A 561 -21.67 4.42 23.68
C GLY A 561 -22.97 4.84 23.07
N ARG A 562 -23.83 5.48 23.87
CA ARG A 562 -24.70 6.52 23.31
C ARG A 562 -23.83 7.53 22.57
N GLN A 563 -24.22 7.88 21.34
CA GLN A 563 -23.41 8.72 20.47
C GLN A 563 -23.93 10.16 20.51
N VAL A 564 -23.05 11.13 20.78
CA VAL A 564 -23.38 12.56 20.72
C VAL A 564 -23.56 12.99 19.27
N ILE A 565 -22.69 12.50 18.38
CA ILE A 565 -22.84 12.69 16.93
C ILE A 565 -23.50 11.43 16.36
N SER A 566 -24.70 11.58 15.78
CA SER A 566 -25.38 10.44 15.13
C SER A 566 -24.58 9.93 13.92
N THR A 567 -24.67 8.63 13.64
CA THR A 567 -24.01 7.98 12.50
C THR A 567 -24.34 8.64 11.15
N ARG A 568 -25.58 9.13 10.99
CA ARG A 568 -26.00 9.87 9.80
C ARG A 568 -25.25 11.20 9.67
N LEU A 569 -25.07 11.93 10.77
CA LEU A 569 -24.31 13.18 10.78
C LEU A 569 -22.83 12.94 10.51
N CYS A 570 -22.23 11.88 11.07
CA CYS A 570 -20.84 11.51 10.76
C CYS A 570 -20.61 11.32 9.25
N ARG A 571 -21.52 10.63 8.56
CA ARG A 571 -21.45 10.43 7.10
C ARG A 571 -21.54 11.75 6.33
N ILE A 572 -22.52 12.59 6.67
CA ILE A 572 -22.69 13.90 6.03
C ILE A 572 -21.43 14.77 6.20
N ILE A 573 -20.84 14.79 7.39
CA ILE A 573 -19.63 15.57 7.67
C ILE A 573 -18.42 15.01 6.91
N ALA A 574 -18.27 13.69 6.88
CA ALA A 574 -17.21 13.00 6.16
C ALA A 574 -17.29 13.22 4.63
N ASP A 575 -18.50 13.32 4.07
CA ASP A 575 -18.71 13.56 2.63
C ASP A 575 -18.51 15.05 2.26
N THR A 576 -18.89 15.96 3.15
CA THR A 576 -18.82 17.41 2.92
C THR A 576 -17.43 18.01 3.13
N THR A 577 -16.53 17.31 3.83
CA THR A 577 -15.19 17.80 4.17
C THR A 577 -14.11 16.98 3.45
N GLU A 578 -13.25 17.67 2.70
CA GLU A 578 -12.13 17.03 1.99
C GLU A 578 -11.16 16.34 2.96
N GLY A 579 -10.71 15.14 2.61
CA GLY A 579 -9.79 14.33 3.42
C GLY A 579 -10.45 13.48 4.52
N LEU A 580 -11.74 13.65 4.83
CA LEU A 580 -12.42 12.91 5.91
C LEU A 580 -13.29 11.74 5.45
N ARG A 581 -13.31 11.42 4.15
CA ARG A 581 -14.13 10.33 3.57
C ARG A 581 -13.87 8.95 4.17
N GLY A 582 -12.63 8.70 4.63
CA GLY A 582 -12.25 7.44 5.29
C GLY A 582 -13.03 7.17 6.59
N TRP A 583 -13.57 8.22 7.22
CA TRP A 583 -14.26 8.16 8.50
C TRP A 583 -15.76 7.83 8.42
N LYS A 584 -16.31 7.61 7.20
CA LYS A 584 -17.77 7.47 6.98
C LYS A 584 -18.41 6.24 7.65
N ASP A 585 -17.66 5.14 7.76
CA ASP A 585 -18.14 3.83 8.24
C ASP A 585 -17.28 3.29 9.41
N VAL A 586 -16.49 4.15 10.05
CA VAL A 586 -15.62 3.75 11.15
C VAL A 586 -16.45 3.61 12.41
N VAL A 587 -16.49 2.38 12.90
CA VAL A 587 -17.25 2.00 14.06
C VAL A 587 -16.39 1.02 14.85
N ILE A 588 -15.98 1.40 16.05
CA ILE A 588 -15.13 0.59 16.91
C ILE A 588 -15.86 0.44 18.25
N ALA A 589 -16.54 -0.69 18.38
CA ALA A 589 -17.44 -0.96 19.50
C ALA A 589 -16.68 -1.26 20.79
N THR A 590 -17.20 -0.73 21.90
CA THR A 590 -16.94 -1.21 23.26
C THR A 590 -18.24 -1.71 23.87
N ALA A 591 -18.21 -2.36 25.04
CA ALA A 591 -19.41 -2.77 25.76
C ALA A 591 -19.88 -1.61 26.66
N GLU A 592 -21.20 -1.45 26.86
CA GLU A 592 -21.75 -0.45 27.77
C GLU A 592 -22.90 -0.98 28.64
N THR A 593 -23.09 -0.26 29.74
CA THR A 593 -24.17 -0.32 30.73
C THR A 593 -25.44 0.35 30.21
N GLU A 594 -26.55 -0.37 30.25
CA GLU A 594 -27.85 0.11 29.77
C GLU A 594 -28.47 1.12 30.74
N ILE A 595 -28.69 2.36 30.29
CA ILE A 595 -29.58 3.33 30.95
C ILE A 595 -30.81 3.51 30.06
N SER A 596 -32.00 3.51 30.67
CA SER A 596 -33.26 3.68 29.96
C SER A 596 -33.37 5.07 29.31
N ASN A 597 -34.02 5.16 28.15
CA ASN A 597 -34.28 6.44 27.47
C ASN A 597 -35.12 7.37 28.34
N GLU A 598 -36.03 6.82 29.13
CA GLU A 598 -36.92 7.56 30.04
C GLU A 598 -36.12 8.36 31.06
N ALA A 599 -35.13 7.72 31.71
CA ALA A 599 -34.26 8.39 32.67
C ALA A 599 -33.45 9.53 32.04
N LEU A 600 -33.07 9.41 30.78
CA LEU A 600 -32.28 10.43 30.08
C LEU A 600 -33.09 11.61 29.58
N VAL A 601 -34.31 11.35 29.10
CA VAL A 601 -35.24 12.43 28.76
C VAL A 601 -35.66 13.18 30.03
N GLN A 602 -35.82 12.48 31.16
CA GLN A 602 -36.05 13.12 32.46
C GLN A 602 -34.84 13.96 32.91
N MET A 603 -33.61 13.43 32.83
CA MET A 603 -32.40 14.21 33.10
C MET A 603 -32.28 15.44 32.19
N LEU A 604 -32.65 15.32 30.91
CA LEU A 604 -32.66 16.45 29.97
C LEU A 604 -33.69 17.51 30.37
N LEU A 605 -34.89 17.07 30.77
CA LEU A 605 -35.95 17.95 31.27
C LEU A 605 -35.49 18.70 32.53
N GLU A 606 -34.86 17.99 33.48
CA GLU A 606 -34.27 18.58 34.68
C GLU A 606 -33.16 19.57 34.33
N VAL A 607 -32.28 19.27 33.37
CA VAL A 607 -31.22 20.20 32.94
C VAL A 607 -31.80 21.48 32.32
N TYR A 608 -32.90 21.37 31.56
CA TYR A 608 -33.61 22.54 31.04
C TYR A 608 -34.33 23.35 32.13
N MET A 609 -34.80 22.70 33.20
CA MET A 609 -35.60 23.33 34.27
C MET A 609 -34.77 23.80 35.49
N SER A 610 -33.56 23.28 35.69
CA SER A 610 -32.69 23.54 36.87
C SER A 610 -31.97 24.89 36.86
N VAL A 611 -32.60 25.94 36.34
CA VAL A 611 -32.02 27.29 36.28
C VAL A 611 -32.87 28.22 37.12
N ASP A 612 -32.58 28.33 38.43
CA ASP A 612 -33.14 29.40 39.25
C ASP A 612 -32.23 29.95 40.39
N ASP A 613 -31.08 29.34 40.74
CA ASP A 613 -30.39 29.77 41.97
C ASP A 613 -29.06 30.55 41.84
N GLU A 614 -28.25 30.38 40.79
CA GLU A 614 -26.87 30.95 40.81
C GLU A 614 -26.71 32.36 40.19
N GLU A 615 -27.65 32.87 39.38
CA GLU A 615 -27.41 34.11 38.61
C GLU A 615 -28.50 35.18 38.75
N LYS A 616 -28.83 35.61 39.97
CA LYS A 616 -29.90 36.61 40.22
C LYS A 616 -29.62 38.06 39.73
N HIS A 617 -28.51 38.41 39.08
CA HIS A 617 -28.13 39.84 38.88
C HIS A 617 -27.71 40.34 37.47
N SER A 618 -28.42 40.02 36.38
CA SER A 618 -28.23 40.77 35.12
C SER A 618 -29.51 40.94 34.29
N ASN A 619 -29.75 42.14 33.77
CA ASN A 619 -31.00 42.60 33.12
C ASN A 619 -31.19 42.11 31.66
N GLY A 620 -30.52 41.04 31.23
CA GLY A 620 -30.64 40.47 29.87
C GLY A 620 -31.65 39.33 29.69
N LYS A 621 -32.47 39.05 30.72
CA LYS A 621 -33.00 37.72 31.05
C LYS A 621 -34.29 37.24 30.37
N ILE A 622 -35.07 38.13 29.77
CA ILE A 622 -36.42 37.75 29.28
C ILE A 622 -36.32 36.77 28.09
N GLY A 623 -35.28 36.89 27.25
CA GLY A 623 -35.10 36.03 26.08
C GLY A 623 -34.70 34.59 26.42
N GLN A 624 -33.81 34.36 27.40
CA GLN A 624 -33.30 33.01 27.70
C GLN A 624 -34.36 32.12 28.35
N GLN A 625 -35.15 32.66 29.28
CA GLN A 625 -36.24 31.92 29.93
C GLN A 625 -37.31 31.52 28.90
N GLN A 626 -37.66 32.42 27.97
CA GLN A 626 -38.62 32.14 26.91
C GLN A 626 -38.13 31.07 25.92
N LEU A 627 -36.81 30.94 25.73
CA LEU A 627 -36.21 29.96 24.84
C LEU A 627 -36.13 28.57 25.46
N GLN A 628 -35.80 28.49 26.75
CA GLN A 628 -35.89 27.23 27.50
C GLN A 628 -37.34 26.74 27.55
N GLN A 629 -38.31 27.64 27.75
CA GLN A 629 -39.73 27.30 27.67
C GLN A 629 -40.13 26.73 26.31
N LEU A 630 -39.60 27.29 25.22
CA LEU A 630 -39.89 26.82 23.86
C LEU A 630 -39.18 25.50 23.53
N GLN A 631 -37.96 25.29 24.01
CA GLN A 631 -37.23 24.02 23.92
C GLN A 631 -37.90 22.92 24.74
N VAL A 632 -38.34 23.22 25.97
CA VAL A 632 -39.11 22.29 26.80
C VAL A 632 -40.46 21.96 26.15
N ALA A 633 -41.18 22.94 25.61
CA ALA A 633 -42.42 22.68 24.88
C ALA A 633 -42.19 21.81 23.63
N ARG A 634 -41.08 21.99 22.92
CA ARG A 634 -40.70 21.12 21.79
C ARG A 634 -40.37 19.70 22.26
N LEU A 635 -39.55 19.56 23.30
CA LEU A 635 -39.18 18.28 23.90
C LEU A 635 -40.40 17.51 24.40
N LEU A 636 -41.32 18.16 25.11
CA LEU A 636 -42.55 17.55 25.60
C LEU A 636 -43.47 17.09 24.45
N ASN A 637 -43.51 17.83 23.34
CA ASN A 637 -44.30 17.47 22.18
C ASN A 637 -43.66 16.35 21.33
N SER A 638 -42.32 16.28 21.27
CA SER A 638 -41.57 15.28 20.49
C SER A 638 -41.35 13.98 21.27
N GLN A 639 -40.90 14.07 22.53
CA GLN A 639 -40.49 12.95 23.39
C GLN A 639 -41.45 12.65 24.54
N GLY A 640 -42.66 13.24 24.53
CA GLY A 640 -43.68 13.00 25.57
C GLY A 640 -44.15 11.54 25.71
N VAL A 641 -43.73 10.66 24.80
CA VAL A 641 -43.98 9.21 24.91
C VAL A 641 -43.24 8.58 26.10
N HIS A 642 -42.06 9.10 26.43
CA HIS A 642 -41.13 8.56 27.42
C HIS A 642 -41.20 9.25 28.80
N LEU A 643 -42.18 10.14 28.98
CA LEU A 643 -42.33 10.96 30.19
C LEU A 643 -43.65 10.63 30.87
N ASP A 644 -43.61 10.42 32.18
CA ASP A 644 -44.83 10.33 32.98
C ASP A 644 -45.39 11.74 33.25
N VAL A 645 -46.71 11.86 33.17
CA VAL A 645 -47.42 13.13 33.37
C VAL A 645 -47.26 13.62 34.80
N CYS A 646 -47.28 12.72 35.78
CA CYS A 646 -47.14 13.08 37.19
C CYS A 646 -45.75 13.63 37.51
N ASP A 647 -44.69 12.97 37.02
CA ASP A 647 -43.31 13.39 37.25
C ASP A 647 -42.97 14.72 36.56
N VAL A 648 -43.50 14.95 35.35
CA VAL A 648 -43.33 16.23 34.63
C VAL A 648 -44.03 17.38 35.36
N ILE A 649 -45.21 17.15 35.96
CA ILE A 649 -45.92 18.21 36.70
C ILE A 649 -45.18 18.56 38.00
N GLN A 650 -44.57 17.58 38.67
CA GLN A 650 -43.81 17.81 39.91
C GLN A 650 -42.49 18.54 39.67
N THR A 651 -41.85 18.30 38.52
CA THR A 651 -40.57 18.93 38.14
C THR A 651 -40.74 20.31 37.51
N PHE A 652 -41.95 20.69 37.08
CA PHE A 652 -42.23 21.93 36.39
C PHE A 652 -42.11 23.18 37.31
N PRO A 653 -41.33 24.21 36.93
CA PRO A 653 -41.21 25.43 37.72
C PRO A 653 -42.54 26.19 37.86
N SER A 654 -42.86 26.64 39.07
CA SER A 654 -44.09 27.42 39.34
C SER A 654 -44.09 28.80 38.66
N SER A 655 -42.94 29.27 38.18
CA SER A 655 -42.76 30.53 37.46
C SER A 655 -43.19 30.45 35.99
N TRP A 656 -43.39 29.25 35.44
CA TRP A 656 -43.66 29.03 34.02
C TRP A 656 -45.17 28.89 33.71
N PRO A 657 -45.63 29.29 32.51
CA PRO A 657 -47.05 29.27 32.20
C PRO A 657 -47.55 27.88 31.82
N LEU A 658 -48.67 27.46 32.44
CA LEU A 658 -49.29 26.15 32.28
C LEU A 658 -49.70 25.78 30.84
N HIS A 659 -49.91 26.76 29.96
CA HIS A 659 -50.30 26.50 28.57
C HIS A 659 -49.24 25.70 27.79
N LEU A 660 -47.98 25.74 28.21
CA LEU A 660 -46.87 24.98 27.61
C LEU A 660 -47.07 23.46 27.77
N LEU A 661 -47.78 23.02 28.82
CA LEU A 661 -48.06 21.61 29.09
C LEU A 661 -49.35 21.11 28.43
N SER A 662 -50.20 22.00 27.91
CA SER A 662 -51.55 21.66 27.44
C SER A 662 -51.57 20.60 26.34
N SER A 663 -50.71 20.74 25.33
CA SER A 663 -50.60 19.80 24.21
C SER A 663 -50.06 18.46 24.65
N PHE A 664 -49.05 18.46 25.53
CA PHE A 664 -48.44 17.26 26.10
C PHE A 664 -49.44 16.48 26.96
N ILE A 665 -50.11 17.13 27.93
CA ILE A 665 -51.10 16.49 28.81
C ILE A 665 -52.25 15.93 27.98
N THR A 666 -52.80 16.70 27.03
CA THR A 666 -53.89 16.24 26.17
C THR A 666 -53.49 15.00 25.37
N ARG A 667 -52.28 14.99 24.80
CA ARG A 667 -51.77 13.86 24.02
C ARG A 667 -51.47 12.64 24.89
N SER A 668 -50.91 12.85 26.08
CA SER A 668 -50.59 11.77 27.02
C SER A 668 -51.87 11.12 27.56
N CYS A 669 -52.85 11.90 28.01
CA CYS A 669 -54.16 11.38 28.45
C CYS A 669 -54.91 10.66 27.34
N ARG A 670 -54.87 11.15 26.10
CA ARG A 670 -55.46 10.44 24.95
C ARG A 670 -54.74 9.12 24.69
N ARG A 671 -53.41 9.11 24.76
CA ARG A 671 -52.61 7.89 24.56
C ARG A 671 -52.92 6.84 25.62
N THR A 672 -52.97 7.22 26.90
CA THR A 672 -53.28 6.29 27.99
C THR A 672 -54.70 5.74 27.89
N LEU A 673 -55.69 6.60 27.58
CA LEU A 673 -57.06 6.14 27.33
C LEU A 673 -57.16 5.22 26.12
N HIS A 674 -56.45 5.54 25.03
CA HIS A 674 -56.47 4.72 23.83
C HIS A 674 -55.86 3.34 24.09
N ALA A 675 -54.69 3.29 24.76
CA ALA A 675 -54.05 2.05 25.17
C ALA A 675 -54.94 1.22 26.12
N SER A 676 -55.68 1.87 27.03
CA SER A 676 -56.66 1.20 27.90
C SER A 676 -57.80 0.57 27.10
N HIS A 677 -58.38 1.30 26.15
CA HIS A 677 -59.46 0.77 25.32
C HIS A 677 -58.98 -0.33 24.37
N GLU A 678 -57.80 -0.18 23.77
CA GLU A 678 -57.18 -1.20 22.92
C GLU A 678 -56.87 -2.47 23.73
N GLY A 679 -56.32 -2.32 24.94
CA GLY A 679 -56.12 -3.40 25.89
C GLY A 679 -57.43 -4.11 26.26
N GLN A 680 -58.52 -3.36 26.44
CA GLN A 680 -59.83 -3.94 26.70
C GLN A 680 -60.39 -4.70 25.50
N ILE A 681 -60.26 -4.17 24.28
CA ILE A 681 -60.70 -4.84 23.05
C ILE A 681 -59.89 -6.11 22.82
N THR A 682 -58.57 -6.05 22.89
CA THR A 682 -57.68 -7.21 22.72
C THR A 682 -57.95 -8.29 23.78
N LYS A 683 -58.19 -7.89 25.04
CA LYS A 683 -58.64 -8.81 26.10
C LYS A 683 -59.98 -9.48 25.78
N MET A 684 -60.95 -8.73 25.27
CA MET A 684 -62.26 -9.31 24.91
C MET A 684 -62.19 -10.20 23.67
N LEU A 685 -61.34 -9.85 22.70
CA LEU A 685 -61.14 -10.61 21.47
C LEU A 685 -60.39 -11.92 21.73
N SER A 686 -59.34 -11.88 22.56
CA SER A 686 -58.65 -13.09 23.04
C SER A 686 -59.58 -13.96 23.90
N LEU A 687 -60.43 -13.37 24.74
CA LEU A 687 -61.46 -14.10 25.46
C LEU A 687 -62.44 -14.80 24.50
N ALA A 688 -62.93 -14.12 23.47
CA ALA A 688 -63.82 -14.71 22.46
C ALA A 688 -63.15 -15.84 21.67
N GLN A 689 -61.89 -15.65 21.25
CA GLN A 689 -61.10 -16.71 20.61
C GLN A 689 -60.91 -17.91 21.53
N ASN A 690 -60.62 -17.68 22.82
CA ASN A 690 -60.53 -18.76 23.80
C ASN A 690 -61.85 -19.51 23.95
N TRP A 691 -63.00 -18.83 23.89
CA TRP A 691 -64.32 -19.47 23.88
C TRP A 691 -64.57 -20.30 22.62
N GLU A 692 -64.22 -19.79 21.44
CA GLU A 692 -64.36 -20.52 20.18
C GLU A 692 -63.48 -21.78 20.16
N VAL A 693 -62.24 -21.66 20.64
CA VAL A 693 -61.34 -22.81 20.83
C VAL A 693 -61.93 -23.78 21.84
N LYS A 694 -62.48 -23.29 22.97
CA LYS A 694 -63.15 -24.13 23.97
C LYS A 694 -64.35 -24.87 23.39
N GLU A 695 -65.17 -24.24 22.56
CA GLU A 695 -66.33 -24.87 21.92
C GLU A 695 -65.92 -25.93 20.89
N ARG A 696 -64.94 -25.64 20.03
CA ARG A 696 -64.41 -26.61 19.06
C ARG A 696 -63.76 -27.81 19.75
N THR A 697 -62.97 -27.56 20.79
CA THR A 697 -62.34 -28.63 21.59
C THR A 697 -63.36 -29.43 22.38
N TRP A 698 -64.46 -28.82 22.83
CA TRP A 698 -65.54 -29.54 23.51
C TRP A 698 -66.24 -30.56 22.61
N ALA A 699 -66.40 -30.28 21.30
CA ALA A 699 -66.93 -31.26 20.36
C ALA A 699 -66.02 -32.50 20.24
N VAL A 700 -64.70 -32.28 20.11
CA VAL A 700 -63.69 -33.36 20.07
C VAL A 700 -63.66 -34.15 21.37
N LEU A 701 -63.62 -33.46 22.52
CA LEU A 701 -63.67 -34.09 23.85
C LEU A 701 -64.97 -34.90 24.06
N ARG A 702 -66.09 -34.48 23.46
CA ARG A 702 -67.35 -35.23 23.50
C ARG A 702 -67.29 -36.49 22.63
N GLU A 703 -66.69 -36.41 21.45
CA GLU A 703 -66.53 -37.55 20.54
C GLU A 703 -65.58 -38.62 21.10
N GLU A 704 -64.52 -38.22 21.81
CA GLU A 704 -63.62 -39.17 22.48
C GLU A 704 -64.28 -39.86 23.69
N GLY A 705 -65.42 -39.36 24.16
CA GLY A 705 -66.17 -39.91 25.27
C GLY A 705 -65.47 -39.69 26.63
N PHE A 706 -66.25 -39.71 27.70
CA PHE A 706 -65.71 -39.70 29.05
C PHE A 706 -65.84 -41.11 29.62
N LEU A 707 -64.75 -41.67 30.14
CA LEU A 707 -64.84 -42.78 31.10
C LEU A 707 -65.37 -42.19 32.40
N VAL A 708 -66.68 -42.23 32.58
CA VAL A 708 -67.33 -42.00 33.87
C VAL A 708 -67.17 -43.31 34.65
N GLU A 709 -66.22 -43.35 35.57
CA GLU A 709 -66.12 -44.42 36.55
C GLU A 709 -67.21 -44.14 37.60
N GLU A 710 -68.41 -44.71 37.40
CA GLU A 710 -69.45 -44.72 38.42
C GLU A 710 -69.01 -45.64 39.56
N GLU A 711 -69.04 -45.14 40.81
CA GLU A 711 -68.76 -45.96 41.99
C GLU A 711 -69.70 -47.17 42.02
N ALA A 712 -69.12 -48.37 41.92
CA ALA A 712 -69.86 -49.62 42.06
C ALA A 712 -70.36 -49.77 43.51
N GLU A 713 -71.63 -49.47 43.75
CA GLU A 713 -72.34 -49.92 44.95
C GLU A 713 -72.51 -51.44 44.89
N GLY A 714 -71.84 -52.15 45.81
CA GLY A 714 -72.29 -53.48 46.27
C GLY A 714 -71.18 -54.51 46.45
N GLY A 715 -70.58 -54.54 47.65
CA GLY A 715 -69.73 -55.65 48.08
C GLY A 715 -68.91 -55.43 49.36
N GLU A 716 -69.61 -55.19 50.48
CA GLU A 716 -69.24 -55.50 51.89
C GLU A 716 -67.78 -55.37 52.38
N GLU A 717 -67.50 -54.39 53.27
CA GLU A 717 -67.27 -54.59 54.72
C GLU A 717 -66.67 -53.33 55.39
N THR A 718 -67.52 -52.60 56.14
CA THR A 718 -67.25 -51.87 57.40
C THR A 718 -65.93 -51.07 57.61
N LYS A 719 -66.00 -49.72 57.64
CA LYS A 719 -65.96 -48.88 58.87
C LYS A 719 -65.85 -47.37 58.57
N GLU A 720 -66.81 -46.63 59.12
CA GLU A 720 -66.81 -45.23 59.60
C GLU A 720 -65.64 -44.30 59.26
N ALA A 721 -65.89 -43.18 58.56
CA ALA A 721 -65.89 -41.81 59.13
C ALA A 721 -65.88 -40.67 58.07
N GLU A 722 -66.81 -39.73 58.26
CA GLU A 722 -66.81 -38.30 57.88
C GLU A 722 -66.81 -37.86 56.40
N ALA A 723 -68.00 -37.44 55.97
CA ALA A 723 -68.26 -36.62 54.79
C ALA A 723 -67.82 -35.16 54.99
N ALA A 724 -67.12 -34.61 53.99
CA ALA A 724 -67.04 -33.17 53.76
C ALA A 724 -67.05 -32.89 52.25
N ASP A 725 -68.16 -32.33 51.78
CA ASP A 725 -68.36 -31.78 50.43
C ASP A 725 -67.32 -30.69 50.14
N THR A 726 -66.35 -30.98 49.27
CA THR A 726 -65.48 -29.95 48.68
C THR A 726 -65.89 -29.63 47.26
N ILE A 727 -66.51 -28.46 47.14
CA ILE A 727 -66.84 -27.73 45.91
C ILE A 727 -65.57 -27.54 45.06
N LEU A 728 -65.56 -28.11 43.85
CA LEU A 728 -64.52 -27.95 42.85
C LEU A 728 -64.51 -26.51 42.31
N ASN A 729 -63.41 -25.78 42.55
CA ASN A 729 -63.18 -24.43 42.06
C ASN A 729 -62.13 -24.49 40.92
N GLU A 730 -62.56 -24.43 39.65
CA GLU A 730 -61.75 -24.59 38.43
C GLU A 730 -60.70 -23.48 38.16
N LYS A 731 -60.30 -22.69 39.17
CA LYS A 731 -59.46 -21.50 38.98
C LYS A 731 -58.01 -21.62 39.46
N ILE A 732 -57.56 -22.82 39.85
CA ILE A 732 -56.22 -23.05 40.43
C ILE A 732 -55.27 -23.83 39.49
N ALA A 733 -55.73 -24.39 38.37
CA ALA A 733 -54.90 -25.23 37.49
C ALA A 733 -54.15 -24.46 36.37
N LEU A 734 -53.74 -23.22 36.61
CA LEU A 734 -52.78 -22.52 35.74
C LEU A 734 -51.72 -21.83 36.60
N SER A 735 -50.84 -22.64 37.18
CA SER A 735 -49.53 -22.18 37.63
C SER A 735 -48.43 -23.09 37.06
N SER A 736 -47.49 -22.40 36.40
CA SER A 736 -46.07 -22.74 36.22
C SER A 736 -45.75 -24.09 35.60
N LEU A 737 -45.63 -24.12 34.29
CA LEU A 737 -44.57 -24.86 33.59
C LEU A 737 -44.30 -24.11 32.28
N ASP A 738 -43.06 -23.62 32.13
CA ASP A 738 -42.57 -22.93 30.95
C ASP A 738 -42.81 -23.77 29.68
N PRO A 739 -43.13 -23.15 28.52
CA PRO A 739 -43.24 -23.89 27.27
C PRO A 739 -41.87 -24.47 26.87
N PRO A 740 -41.80 -25.74 26.40
CA PRO A 740 -40.54 -26.32 25.95
C PRO A 740 -40.02 -25.58 24.72
N SER A 741 -38.70 -25.45 24.64
CA SER A 741 -37.97 -24.83 23.53
C SER A 741 -38.24 -25.57 22.22
N VAL A 742 -38.73 -24.85 21.21
CA VAL A 742 -38.85 -25.33 19.83
C VAL A 742 -37.46 -25.27 19.19
N ASP A 743 -36.87 -26.44 18.92
CA ASP A 743 -35.63 -26.56 18.14
C ASP A 743 -35.94 -26.36 16.64
N VAL A 744 -35.33 -25.33 16.05
CA VAL A 744 -35.58 -24.86 14.66
C VAL A 744 -34.62 -25.47 13.63
N PHE A 745 -33.84 -26.49 13.99
CA PHE A 745 -32.95 -27.17 13.04
C PHE A 745 -33.14 -28.68 13.07
N SER A 746 -34.11 -29.15 12.30
CA SER A 746 -34.16 -30.54 11.84
C SER A 746 -33.19 -30.74 10.67
N ASP A 747 -32.20 -31.60 10.88
CA ASP A 747 -31.36 -32.15 9.81
C ASP A 747 -32.23 -33.01 8.87
N HIS A 748 -32.12 -32.73 7.57
CA HIS A 748 -32.60 -33.64 6.54
C HIS A 748 -31.75 -34.91 6.54
N LYS A 749 -32.36 -36.03 6.94
CA LYS A 749 -31.92 -37.37 6.56
C LYS A 749 -32.96 -38.00 5.63
N SER A 750 -32.45 -38.37 4.44
CA SER A 750 -32.81 -39.55 3.64
C SER A 750 -34.29 -39.87 3.43
N GLU A 751 -34.79 -39.59 2.23
CA GLU A 751 -35.01 -40.60 1.18
C GLU A 751 -34.81 -39.97 -0.21
#